data_AF-A0A1I7ZLF8-F1
#
_entry.id   AF-A0A1I7ZLF8-F1
#
_cell.length_a   1.000
_cell.length_b   1.000
_cell.length_c   1.000
_cell.angle_alpha   90.00
_cell.angle_beta   90.00
_cell.angle_gamma   90.00
#
_symmetry.space_group_name_H-M   'P 1'
#
loop_
_entity.id
_entity.type
_entity.pdbx_description
1 polymer ?
#
loop_
_entity_poly.entity_id
_entity_poly.type
_entity_poly.pdbx_seq_one_letter_code
_entity_poly.pdbx_strand_id
1 'polypeptide(L)'
;MRAIRMLQKKFKTCVGPDFFEGQAQREEFFVSYLKQMQQWSWAEVVYVSSALLMDRSEACQLAVKAAIQDKVSPALLLTMLREYISSQWELDDCFLETSMNSINYTLKRFALLVDEKQESGAAGTNVLVECVDILHEILPTLLNSAHQTLFNQLTKVIQYVEIFVQFLKQCHLDENGFGEQMDVDVPTEADVSESGVSEIYGIQPRVGVYQVRKDGTIYDREEGVKAFACVAEHVLQDDQQDVSYQRMNWQTLFTFLRTYNQSLLEVHTRSLATSLATAVEDGEFYSEDAYDSVFTACTKILSVPQGADLWLAAALICTLSEENYKSLLTDLKNWAVGKRNPRIIMSCLRVSQLMFAMKGDNQLWNQFAKRYTLMMWTKKLSKFKGQMPSPTQCQTIAVCVKEFVRCLLPPPVISKYCEDIDVDANELLAQYAFTLCVKSGSESDPTMQKKMIDLADAALLRLNTPNAFERIFNTLMVVCPYHYEVLQVLLRHLSRFAESDEDKQIVRELLVILDYLVNVPRQNESSGEEVKWYQERQKMIATVGSFTGQDVTLTDNAALNPDISGASDDFYERQEIVAKKLPSISEHRLPFHVFLVETELDKKNVLLPVINQELSITSVNVPVDYLCERLDRAHCLPRQVHQAEPN
;
A
#
# COMPACT_ATOMS: atom_id res chain seq x y z
N MET A 1 29.58 15.46 75.72
CA MET A 1 29.30 14.98 74.34
C MET A 1 29.45 13.48 74.15
N ARG A 2 30.63 12.85 74.34
CA ARG A 2 30.84 11.42 74.06
C ARG A 2 29.94 10.46 74.87
N ALA A 3 29.68 10.78 76.15
CA ALA A 3 28.80 10.00 77.03
C ALA A 3 27.31 10.08 76.64
N ILE A 4 26.84 11.27 76.22
CA ILE A 4 25.48 11.48 75.71
C ILE A 4 25.30 10.69 74.40
N ARG A 5 26.26 10.79 73.47
CA ARG A 5 26.24 10.00 72.22
C ARG A 5 26.20 8.47 72.47
N MET A 6 26.89 7.97 73.49
CA MET A 6 26.81 6.55 73.87
C MET A 6 25.45 6.16 74.45
N LEU A 7 24.80 7.04 75.24
CA LEU A 7 23.45 6.81 75.76
C LEU A 7 22.41 6.82 74.63
N GLN A 8 22.49 7.78 73.72
CA GLN A 8 21.58 7.86 72.57
C GLN A 8 21.68 6.64 71.64
N LYS A 9 22.91 6.17 71.39
CA LYS A 9 23.16 4.95 70.60
C LYS A 9 22.64 3.70 71.30
N LYS A 10 22.75 3.63 72.63
CA LYS A 10 22.34 2.46 73.43
C LYS A 10 20.82 2.41 73.67
N PHE A 11 20.15 3.56 73.77
CA PHE A 11 18.74 3.66 74.15
C PHE A 11 17.80 4.18 73.04
N LYS A 12 18.31 4.42 71.82
CA LYS A 12 17.55 5.01 70.69
C LYS A 12 16.82 6.32 71.07
N THR A 13 17.44 7.16 71.89
CA THR A 13 16.86 8.44 72.34
C THR A 13 17.54 9.62 71.63
N CYS A 14 16.75 10.57 71.13
CA CYS A 14 17.26 11.80 70.51
C CYS A 14 17.38 12.92 71.56
N VAL A 15 18.40 13.77 71.46
CA VAL A 15 18.49 14.98 72.29
C VAL A 15 17.56 16.02 71.68
N GLY A 16 16.77 16.70 72.53
CA GLY A 16 15.89 17.76 72.09
C GLY A 16 16.63 18.97 71.52
N PRO A 17 15.93 19.84 70.79
CA PRO A 17 16.50 20.99 70.07
C PRO A 17 17.21 22.00 70.99
N ASP A 18 16.76 22.12 72.25
CA ASP A 18 17.30 23.05 73.26
C ASP A 18 18.76 22.77 73.65
N PHE A 19 19.30 21.62 73.25
CA PHE A 19 20.68 21.22 73.51
C PHE A 19 21.68 21.79 72.50
N PHE A 20 21.20 22.36 71.39
CA PHE A 20 22.04 22.88 70.31
C PHE A 20 22.00 24.42 70.28
N GLU A 21 23.16 25.05 70.11
CA GLU A 21 23.29 26.52 70.14
C GLU A 21 22.80 27.19 68.83
N GLY A 22 22.48 26.41 67.80
CA GLY A 22 21.98 26.91 66.52
C GLY A 22 21.61 25.82 65.52
N GLN A 23 21.06 26.23 64.36
CA GLN A 23 20.62 25.35 63.27
C GLN A 23 21.78 24.51 62.71
N ALA A 24 22.94 25.12 62.45
CA ALA A 24 24.12 24.41 61.95
C ALA A 24 24.59 23.25 62.84
N GLN A 25 24.53 23.40 64.18
CA GLN A 25 24.89 22.31 65.11
C GLN A 25 23.85 21.17 65.09
N ARG A 26 22.57 21.48 64.82
CA ARG A 26 21.50 20.48 64.64
C ARG A 26 21.70 19.70 63.35
N GLU A 27 21.99 20.39 62.25
CA GLU A 27 22.29 19.77 60.95
C GLU A 27 23.54 18.87 61.02
N GLU A 28 24.63 19.35 61.62
CA GLU A 28 25.87 18.57 61.78
C GLU A 28 25.63 17.32 62.64
N PHE A 29 24.83 17.45 63.72
CA PHE A 29 24.44 16.31 64.54
C PHE A 29 23.58 15.32 63.76
N PHE A 30 22.59 15.79 63.00
CA PHE A 30 21.72 14.97 62.17
C PHE A 30 22.53 14.14 61.16
N VAL A 31 23.40 14.78 60.38
CA VAL A 31 24.29 14.09 59.41
C VAL A 31 25.23 13.11 60.12
N SER A 32 25.81 13.50 61.25
CA SER A 32 26.69 12.63 62.05
C SER A 32 25.96 11.41 62.62
N TYR A 33 24.67 11.56 62.94
CA TYR A 33 23.83 10.49 63.46
C TYR A 33 23.50 9.47 62.37
N LEU A 34 23.09 9.95 61.19
CA LEU A 34 22.83 9.08 60.02
C LEU A 34 24.09 8.28 59.64
N LYS A 35 25.26 8.94 59.59
CA LYS A 35 26.56 8.28 59.34
C LYS A 35 26.91 7.14 60.30
N GLN A 36 26.38 7.17 61.52
CA GLN A 36 26.66 6.16 62.55
C GLN A 36 25.65 5.01 62.58
N MET A 37 24.60 5.09 61.76
CA MET A 37 23.61 4.02 61.62
C MET A 37 24.19 2.83 60.87
N GLN A 38 23.79 1.63 61.28
CA GLN A 38 24.15 0.40 60.56
C GLN A 38 23.35 0.24 59.25
N GLN A 39 22.12 0.72 59.22
CA GLN A 39 21.24 0.75 58.05
C GLN A 39 20.48 2.06 58.08
N TRP A 40 20.43 2.76 56.96
CA TRP A 40 19.64 3.98 56.83
C TRP A 40 18.19 3.61 56.50
N SER A 41 17.22 4.35 57.02
CA SER A 41 15.81 4.17 56.67
C SER A 41 15.06 5.50 56.70
N TRP A 42 14.03 5.64 55.86
CA TRP A 42 13.22 6.85 55.82
C TRP A 42 12.52 7.12 57.16
N ALA A 43 12.00 6.06 57.81
CA ALA A 43 11.36 6.19 59.12
C ALA A 43 12.29 6.78 60.18
N GLU A 44 13.58 6.41 60.16
CA GLU A 44 14.57 6.96 61.07
C GLU A 44 14.96 8.40 60.71
N VAL A 45 15.08 8.71 59.41
CA VAL A 45 15.26 10.10 58.93
C VAL A 45 14.14 11.01 59.46
N VAL A 46 12.89 10.58 59.34
CA VAL A 46 11.70 11.31 59.83
C VAL A 46 11.68 11.39 61.36
N TYR A 47 12.03 10.30 62.06
CA TYR A 47 12.04 10.25 63.52
C TYR A 47 13.06 11.26 64.10
N VAL A 48 14.29 11.25 63.57
CA VAL A 48 15.37 12.10 64.06
C VAL A 48 15.13 13.56 63.67
N SER A 49 14.67 13.84 62.45
CA SER A 49 14.35 15.20 62.03
C SER A 49 13.22 15.81 62.87
N SER A 50 12.19 15.02 63.18
CA SER A 50 11.09 15.42 64.06
C SER A 50 11.59 15.69 65.48
N ALA A 51 12.50 14.87 66.00
CA ALA A 51 13.08 15.07 67.33
C ALA A 51 13.98 16.31 67.43
N LEU A 52 14.58 16.74 66.31
CA LEU A 52 15.43 17.93 66.22
C LEU A 52 14.66 19.20 65.82
N LEU A 53 13.33 19.10 65.61
CA LEU A 53 12.48 20.16 65.05
C LEU A 53 13.07 20.75 63.76
N MET A 54 13.51 19.88 62.85
CA MET A 54 13.98 20.27 61.52
C MET A 54 12.82 20.26 60.52
N ASP A 55 12.89 21.14 59.53
CA ASP A 55 11.96 21.09 58.41
C ASP A 55 12.14 19.77 57.63
N ARG A 56 11.06 19.20 57.11
CA ARG A 56 11.11 17.92 56.42
C ARG A 56 11.83 18.00 55.08
N SER A 57 11.69 19.11 54.35
CA SER A 57 12.42 19.36 53.09
C SER A 57 13.91 19.42 53.39
N GLU A 58 14.30 20.26 54.35
CA GLU A 58 15.69 20.46 54.75
C GLU A 58 16.34 19.16 55.25
N ALA A 59 15.63 18.40 56.10
CA ALA A 59 16.13 17.13 56.61
C ALA A 59 16.28 16.08 55.50
N CYS A 60 15.34 16.01 54.55
CA CYS A 60 15.45 15.12 53.39
C CYS A 60 16.65 15.51 52.52
N GLN A 61 16.82 16.80 52.21
CA GLN A 61 17.95 17.30 51.42
C GLN A 61 19.30 16.98 52.08
N LEU A 62 19.41 17.18 53.40
CA LEU A 62 20.63 16.86 54.15
C LEU A 62 20.89 15.35 54.21
N ALA A 63 19.86 14.54 54.41
CA ALA A 63 19.99 13.08 54.39
C ALA A 63 20.46 12.60 53.01
N VAL A 64 19.86 13.08 51.93
CA VAL A 64 20.25 12.75 50.56
C VAL A 64 21.70 13.17 50.26
N LYS A 65 22.09 14.41 50.59
CA LYS A 65 23.46 14.89 50.39
C LYS A 65 24.47 14.05 51.17
N ALA A 66 24.15 13.68 52.41
CA ALA A 66 24.99 12.80 53.22
C ALA A 66 25.07 11.37 52.65
N ALA A 67 23.95 10.82 52.17
CA ALA A 67 23.90 9.50 51.54
C ALA A 67 24.77 9.42 50.27
N ILE A 68 24.76 10.46 49.43
CA ILE A 68 25.64 10.56 48.26
C ILE A 68 27.11 10.56 48.67
N GLN A 69 27.48 11.36 49.69
CA GLN A 69 28.85 11.45 50.19
C GLN A 69 29.36 10.12 50.77
N ASP A 70 28.51 9.39 51.48
CA ASP A 70 28.85 8.10 52.11
C ASP A 70 28.65 6.90 51.16
N LYS A 71 28.34 7.16 49.88
CA LYS A 71 28.13 6.17 48.82
C LYS A 71 27.12 5.07 49.19
N VAL A 72 26.00 5.48 49.79
CA VAL A 72 24.92 4.59 50.20
C VAL A 72 24.23 3.97 48.96
N SER A 73 23.55 2.82 49.13
CA SER A 73 22.81 2.14 48.07
C SER A 73 21.88 3.09 47.29
N PRO A 74 21.94 3.12 45.94
CA PRO A 74 21.07 3.98 45.13
C PRO A 74 19.56 3.74 45.36
N ALA A 75 19.14 2.48 45.52
CA ALA A 75 17.73 2.14 45.76
C ALA A 75 17.19 2.78 47.04
N LEU A 76 18.00 2.81 48.10
CA LEU A 76 17.61 3.42 49.37
C LEU A 76 17.47 4.94 49.25
N LEU A 77 18.40 5.57 48.53
CA LEU A 77 18.40 7.01 48.28
C LEU A 77 17.18 7.42 47.44
N LEU A 78 16.86 6.67 46.38
CA LEU A 78 15.64 6.88 45.60
C LEU A 78 14.37 6.61 46.41
N THR A 79 14.37 5.62 47.30
CA THR A 79 13.23 5.34 48.20
C THR A 79 12.96 6.54 49.10
N MET A 80 13.99 7.15 49.69
CA MET A 80 13.83 8.36 50.51
C MET A 80 13.21 9.52 49.72
N LEU A 81 13.62 9.70 48.46
CA LEU A 81 13.02 10.71 47.58
C LEU A 81 11.56 10.40 47.29
N ARG A 82 11.23 9.15 46.94
CA ARG A 82 9.85 8.73 46.68
C ARG A 82 8.94 8.99 47.86
N GLU A 83 9.34 8.60 49.06
CA GLU A 83 8.54 8.80 50.28
C GLU A 83 8.36 10.29 50.63
N TYR A 84 9.34 11.13 50.29
CA TYR A 84 9.19 12.58 50.45
C TYR A 84 8.23 13.16 49.42
N ILE A 85 8.42 12.83 48.14
CA ILE A 85 7.58 13.31 47.02
C ILE A 85 6.12 12.87 47.19
N SER A 86 5.86 11.65 47.68
CA SER A 86 4.51 11.17 47.95
C SER A 86 3.80 11.94 49.08
N SER A 87 4.57 12.63 49.93
CA SER A 87 4.06 13.39 51.08
C SER A 87 3.86 14.88 50.81
N GLN A 88 4.28 15.39 49.65
CA GLN A 88 4.27 16.81 49.30
C GLN A 88 3.60 17.04 47.93
N TRP A 89 2.94 18.19 47.77
CA TRP A 89 2.22 18.57 46.56
C TRP A 89 2.94 19.65 45.74
N GLU A 90 3.81 20.44 46.39
CA GLU A 90 4.71 21.42 45.76
C GLU A 90 6.16 21.13 46.18
N LEU A 91 7.07 21.13 45.20
CA LEU A 91 8.50 20.89 45.40
C LEU A 91 9.27 22.20 45.24
N ASP A 92 10.14 22.51 46.20
CA ASP A 92 11.02 23.67 46.11
C ASP A 92 12.21 23.45 45.15
N ASP A 93 12.78 24.52 44.59
CA ASP A 93 13.88 24.44 43.62
C ASP A 93 15.13 23.73 44.19
N CYS A 94 15.41 23.91 45.49
CA CYS A 94 16.58 23.29 46.13
C CYS A 94 16.41 21.77 46.25
N PHE A 95 15.18 21.31 46.47
CA PHE A 95 14.81 19.90 46.48
C PHE A 95 14.88 19.31 45.07
N LEU A 96 14.47 20.05 44.03
CA LEU A 96 14.60 19.60 42.64
C LEU A 96 16.07 19.40 42.25
N GLU A 97 16.96 20.34 42.59
CA GLU A 97 18.40 20.19 42.40
C GLU A 97 18.95 18.99 43.18
N THR A 98 18.52 18.80 44.42
CA THR A 98 18.94 17.67 45.26
C THR A 98 18.45 16.32 44.70
N SER A 99 17.25 16.30 44.13
CA SER A 99 16.67 15.15 43.43
C SER A 99 17.44 14.85 42.15
N MET A 100 17.83 15.86 41.38
CA MET A 100 18.68 15.64 40.21
C MET A 100 20.07 15.14 40.57
N ASN A 101 20.70 15.66 41.62
CA ASN A 101 21.97 15.13 42.11
C ASN A 101 21.87 13.66 42.54
N SER A 102 20.72 13.27 43.09
CA SER A 102 20.41 11.89 43.48
C SER A 102 20.22 10.95 42.30
N ILE A 103 19.50 11.40 41.28
CA ILE A 103 19.35 10.69 40.00
C ILE A 103 20.73 10.55 39.35
N ASN A 104 21.53 11.63 39.36
CA ASN A 104 22.87 11.63 38.81
C ASN A 104 23.79 10.62 39.49
N TYR A 105 23.78 10.61 40.82
CA TYR A 105 24.50 9.62 41.60
C TYR A 105 24.04 8.20 41.28
N THR A 106 22.72 8.00 41.19
CA THR A 106 22.12 6.68 40.91
C THR A 106 22.54 6.13 39.55
N LEU A 107 22.38 6.91 38.48
CA LEU A 107 22.74 6.47 37.12
C LEU A 107 24.24 6.20 36.96
N LYS A 108 25.11 7.00 37.61
CA LYS A 108 26.57 6.74 37.68
C LYS A 108 26.90 5.42 38.38
N ARG A 109 26.12 5.04 39.40
CA ARG A 109 26.33 3.78 40.12
C ARG A 109 25.80 2.56 39.37
N PHE A 110 24.96 2.71 38.33
CA PHE A 110 24.40 1.57 37.62
C PHE A 110 25.48 0.66 37.01
N ALA A 111 26.45 1.22 36.27
CA ALA A 111 27.56 0.45 35.71
C ALA A 111 28.43 -0.20 36.81
N LEU A 112 28.72 0.53 37.89
CA LEU A 112 29.50 0.01 39.02
C LEU A 112 28.80 -1.14 39.76
N LEU A 113 27.47 -1.11 39.86
CA LEU A 113 26.69 -2.19 40.47
C LEU A 113 26.71 -3.49 39.64
N VAL A 114 26.94 -3.38 38.33
CA VAL A 114 27.17 -4.53 37.44
C VAL A 114 28.54 -5.16 37.71
N ASP A 115 29.58 -4.33 37.90
CA ASP A 115 30.97 -4.78 38.10
C ASP A 115 31.24 -5.29 39.53
N GLU A 116 30.72 -4.61 40.56
CA GLU A 116 31.00 -4.89 41.99
C GLU A 116 30.41 -6.23 42.49
N LYS A 117 29.49 -6.86 41.74
CA LYS A 117 28.71 -8.04 42.21
C LYS A 117 28.77 -9.27 41.28
N GLN A 118 29.78 -9.39 40.42
CA GLN A 118 29.99 -10.60 39.60
C GLN A 118 30.06 -11.92 40.42
N GLU A 119 30.30 -11.86 41.73
CA GLU A 119 30.32 -13.05 42.61
C GLU A 119 28.93 -13.53 43.09
N SER A 120 27.82 -12.81 42.82
CA SER A 120 26.47 -13.19 43.30
C SER A 120 25.30 -12.99 42.31
N GLY A 121 25.59 -12.82 41.00
CA GLY A 121 24.67 -13.01 39.86
C GLY A 121 23.34 -12.23 39.88
N ALA A 122 22.36 -12.71 40.64
CA ALA A 122 20.97 -12.22 40.64
C ALA A 122 20.71 -11.04 41.59
N ALA A 123 21.57 -10.79 42.59
CA ALA A 123 21.31 -9.76 43.59
C ALA A 123 21.61 -8.32 43.10
N GLY A 124 22.46 -8.17 42.07
CA GLY A 124 22.81 -6.86 41.51
C GLY A 124 21.75 -6.33 40.54
N THR A 125 21.26 -7.20 39.66
CA THR A 125 20.23 -6.88 38.66
C THR A 125 18.89 -6.51 39.30
N ASN A 126 18.50 -7.18 40.40
CA ASN A 126 17.28 -6.84 41.14
C ASN A 126 17.30 -5.42 41.73
N VAL A 127 18.45 -4.95 42.23
CA VAL A 127 18.59 -3.58 42.74
C VAL A 127 18.47 -2.54 41.63
N LEU A 128 19.00 -2.85 40.43
CA LEU A 128 18.85 -1.97 39.27
C LEU A 128 17.39 -1.85 38.84
N VAL A 129 16.67 -2.97 38.79
CA VAL A 129 15.24 -2.99 38.48
C VAL A 129 14.45 -2.17 39.50
N GLU A 130 14.69 -2.37 40.79
CA GLU A 130 14.06 -1.59 41.86
C GLU A 130 14.32 -0.07 41.70
N CYS A 131 15.54 0.32 41.35
CA CYS A 131 15.86 1.72 41.08
C CYS A 131 15.07 2.27 39.88
N VAL A 132 14.96 1.51 38.79
CA VAL A 132 14.23 1.91 37.58
C VAL A 132 12.73 2.06 37.88
N ASP A 133 12.15 1.14 38.64
CA ASP A 133 10.75 1.20 39.06
C ASP A 133 10.48 2.45 39.90
N ILE A 134 11.33 2.74 40.88
CA ILE A 134 11.20 3.96 41.70
C ILE A 134 11.39 5.23 40.84
N LEU A 135 12.35 5.25 39.91
CA LEU A 135 12.54 6.38 39.00
C LEU A 135 11.29 6.63 38.14
N HIS A 136 10.71 5.58 37.56
CA HIS A 136 9.49 5.67 36.76
C HIS A 136 8.30 6.24 37.57
N GLU A 137 8.23 5.96 38.88
CA GLU A 137 7.21 6.55 39.77
C GLU A 137 7.44 8.04 40.06
N ILE A 138 8.68 8.46 40.33
CA ILE A 138 8.95 9.83 40.82
C ILE A 138 9.16 10.87 39.71
N LEU A 139 9.67 10.46 38.55
CA LEU A 139 10.08 11.38 37.47
C LEU A 139 8.93 12.24 36.92
N PRO A 140 7.69 11.75 36.73
CA PRO A 140 6.58 12.60 36.27
C PRO A 140 6.30 13.78 37.20
N THR A 141 6.34 13.55 38.51
CA THR A 141 6.11 14.60 39.52
C THR A 141 7.24 15.63 39.53
N LEU A 142 8.49 15.17 39.38
CA LEU A 142 9.65 16.05 39.26
C LEU A 142 9.58 16.90 38.00
N LEU A 143 9.20 16.31 36.86
CA LEU A 143 9.08 17.03 35.58
C LEU A 143 8.04 18.15 35.65
N ASN A 144 6.87 17.90 36.27
CA ASN A 144 5.80 18.88 36.41
C ASN A 144 6.20 20.10 37.26
N SER A 145 7.19 19.94 38.14
CA SER A 145 7.68 21.00 39.04
C SER A 145 8.96 21.67 38.52
N ALA A 146 9.57 21.14 37.44
CA ALA A 146 10.89 21.56 37.00
C ALA A 146 10.88 22.87 36.20
N HIS A 147 11.88 23.72 36.45
CA HIS A 147 12.19 24.87 35.60
C HIS A 147 12.99 24.45 34.35
N GLN A 148 13.14 25.35 33.37
CA GLN A 148 13.51 25.02 31.98
C GLN A 148 14.84 24.25 31.80
N THR A 149 15.85 24.50 32.63
CA THR A 149 17.15 23.78 32.57
C THR A 149 17.03 22.34 33.06
N LEU A 150 16.40 22.13 34.23
CA LEU A 150 16.14 20.79 34.77
C LEU A 150 15.16 20.00 33.91
N PHE A 151 14.19 20.68 33.28
CA PHE A 151 13.20 20.06 32.40
C PHE A 151 13.86 19.26 31.27
N ASN A 152 14.88 19.82 30.62
CA ASN A 152 15.59 19.14 29.52
C ASN A 152 16.34 17.89 30.01
N GLN A 153 16.99 17.97 31.18
CA GLN A 153 17.72 16.85 31.76
C GLN A 153 16.76 15.74 32.21
N LEU A 154 15.67 16.11 32.91
CA LEU A 154 14.62 15.18 33.33
C LEU A 154 13.96 14.50 32.13
N THR A 155 13.73 15.22 31.03
CA THR A 155 13.15 14.63 29.81
C THR A 155 14.04 13.51 29.25
N LYS A 156 15.36 13.71 29.22
CA LYS A 156 16.33 12.67 28.78
C LYS A 156 16.31 11.45 29.71
N VAL A 157 16.28 11.68 31.02
CA VAL A 157 16.20 10.60 32.01
C VAL A 157 14.88 9.85 31.89
N ILE A 158 13.77 10.54 31.70
CA ILE A 158 12.45 9.93 31.48
C ILE A 158 12.48 9.05 30.24
N GLN A 159 13.01 9.53 29.11
CA GLN A 159 13.12 8.72 27.90
C GLN A 159 13.94 7.45 28.13
N TYR A 160 15.08 7.55 28.82
CA TYR A 160 15.89 6.38 29.19
C TYR A 160 15.11 5.38 30.06
N VAL A 161 14.48 5.87 31.13
CA VAL A 161 13.71 5.04 32.06
C VAL A 161 12.52 4.38 31.38
N GLU A 162 11.79 5.10 30.52
CA GLU A 162 10.69 4.54 29.73
C GLU A 162 11.15 3.41 28.81
N ILE A 163 12.26 3.59 28.08
CA ILE A 163 12.81 2.53 27.23
C ILE A 163 13.19 1.32 28.08
N PHE A 164 13.82 1.53 29.23
CA PHE A 164 14.22 0.45 30.14
C PHE A 164 12.99 -0.28 30.72
N VAL A 165 11.95 0.44 31.13
CA VAL A 165 10.68 -0.15 31.59
C VAL A 165 10.00 -0.95 30.48
N GLN A 166 10.01 -0.46 29.23
CA GLN A 166 9.47 -1.23 28.09
C GLN A 166 10.27 -2.52 27.86
N PHE A 167 11.60 -2.48 27.96
CA PHE A 167 12.45 -3.66 27.94
C PHE A 167 12.07 -4.65 29.04
N LEU A 168 11.93 -4.21 30.30
CA LEU A 168 11.54 -5.07 31.42
C LEU A 168 10.18 -5.72 31.17
N LYS A 169 9.21 -4.95 30.65
CA LYS A 169 7.90 -5.49 30.25
C LYS A 169 8.03 -6.58 29.19
N GLN A 170 8.95 -6.47 28.22
CA GLN A 170 9.21 -7.54 27.23
C GLN A 170 9.82 -8.80 27.86
N CYS A 171 10.62 -8.66 28.92
CA CYS A 171 11.15 -9.82 29.64
C CYS A 171 10.08 -10.59 30.42
N HIS A 172 9.03 -9.91 30.87
CA HIS A 172 7.95 -10.49 31.70
C HIS A 172 6.73 -10.97 30.90
N LEU A 173 6.78 -10.98 29.56
CA LEU A 173 5.65 -11.40 28.73
C LEU A 173 5.26 -12.86 28.96
N ASP A 174 6.22 -13.74 29.24
CA ASP A 174 5.97 -15.17 29.48
C ASP A 174 5.55 -15.48 30.93
N GLU A 175 5.97 -14.67 31.90
CA GLU A 175 5.73 -14.91 33.33
C GLU A 175 4.30 -14.58 33.77
N ASN A 176 3.64 -13.63 33.09
CA ASN A 176 2.34 -13.14 33.53
C ASN A 176 1.13 -13.78 32.84
N GLY A 177 1.31 -14.77 31.94
CA GLY A 177 0.18 -15.51 31.35
C GLY A 177 -0.87 -14.66 30.61
N PHE A 178 -0.60 -13.39 30.32
CA PHE A 178 -1.51 -12.48 29.59
C PHE A 178 -1.50 -12.74 28.07
N GLY A 179 -1.39 -14.02 27.68
CA GLY A 179 -1.51 -14.44 26.29
C GLY A 179 -2.91 -14.23 25.69
N GLU A 180 -3.94 -13.89 26.49
CA GLU A 180 -5.33 -13.90 26.03
C GLU A 180 -6.23 -12.74 26.53
N GLN A 181 -5.69 -11.63 27.06
CA GLN A 181 -6.49 -10.41 27.20
C GLN A 181 -6.22 -9.46 26.01
N MET A 182 -6.68 -9.92 24.85
CA MET A 182 -7.08 -9.03 23.75
C MET A 182 -8.49 -8.54 24.08
N ASP A 183 -8.59 -7.29 24.51
CA ASP A 183 -9.68 -6.35 24.16
C ASP A 183 -9.48 -5.11 25.04
N VAL A 184 -8.59 -4.21 24.60
CA VAL A 184 -8.75 -2.79 24.95
C VAL A 184 -9.49 -2.21 23.76
N ASP A 185 -10.79 -2.01 23.96
CA ASP A 185 -11.77 -1.32 23.13
C ASP A 185 -11.18 -0.68 21.87
N VAL A 186 -11.10 -1.47 20.79
CA VAL A 186 -11.10 -0.92 19.45
C VAL A 186 -12.54 -0.44 19.24
N PRO A 187 -12.79 0.87 19.03
CA PRO A 187 -14.13 1.33 18.68
C PRO A 187 -14.58 0.51 17.47
N THR A 188 -15.73 -0.15 17.60
CA THR A 188 -16.31 -0.90 16.49
C THR A 188 -16.48 0.06 15.32
N GLU A 189 -16.24 -0.38 14.08
CA GLU A 189 -16.33 0.47 12.86
C GLU A 189 -17.66 1.26 12.74
N ALA A 190 -18.68 0.94 13.55
CA ALA A 190 -19.93 1.66 13.68
C ALA A 190 -19.82 3.07 14.30
N ASP A 191 -18.87 3.32 15.22
CA ASP A 191 -18.83 4.59 16.00
C ASP A 191 -18.06 5.73 15.32
N VAL A 192 -17.43 5.49 14.17
CA VAL A 192 -16.58 6.49 13.47
C VAL A 192 -17.37 7.25 12.38
N SER A 193 -18.67 6.98 12.22
CA SER A 193 -19.46 7.48 11.10
C SER A 193 -20.01 8.90 11.25
N GLU A 194 -19.80 9.60 12.38
CA GLU A 194 -20.40 10.94 12.60
C GLU A 194 -19.44 12.11 12.88
N SER A 195 -18.13 11.91 13.07
CA SER A 195 -17.20 13.03 13.17
C SER A 195 -16.46 13.25 11.84
N GLY A 196 -16.72 14.39 11.20
CA GLY A 196 -16.13 14.82 9.92
C GLY A 196 -14.71 14.31 9.69
N VAL A 197 -14.58 13.47 8.66
CA VAL A 197 -13.36 12.78 8.27
C VAL A 197 -12.33 13.82 7.82
N SER A 198 -11.46 14.25 8.74
CA SER A 198 -10.19 14.89 8.38
C SER A 198 -9.22 13.81 7.93
N GLU A 199 -9.40 13.32 6.70
CA GLU A 199 -8.42 12.51 6.00
C GLU A 199 -7.24 13.41 5.61
N ILE A 200 -6.17 13.39 6.41
CA ILE A 200 -4.89 13.94 5.98
C ILE A 200 -4.24 12.85 5.12
N TYR A 201 -4.23 13.07 3.79
CA TYR A 201 -3.62 12.17 2.80
C TYR A 201 -4.16 10.73 2.80
N GLY A 202 -5.44 10.53 3.11
CA GLY A 202 -6.09 9.20 3.08
C GLY A 202 -5.74 8.28 4.27
N ILE A 203 -5.12 8.82 5.31
CA ILE A 203 -4.90 8.14 6.60
C ILE A 203 -5.96 8.64 7.58
N GLN A 204 -6.81 7.73 8.07
CA GLN A 204 -7.78 8.06 9.11
C GLN A 204 -7.06 8.36 10.43
N PRO A 205 -7.59 9.24 11.31
CA PRO A 205 -6.87 9.73 12.49
C PRO A 205 -6.43 8.66 13.51
N ARG A 206 -6.84 7.39 13.40
CA ARG A 206 -6.42 6.28 14.26
C ARG A 206 -6.44 4.93 13.53
N VAL A 207 -5.59 4.75 12.52
CA VAL A 207 -5.36 3.40 11.94
C VAL A 207 -4.35 2.65 12.79
N GLY A 208 -4.83 1.83 13.74
CA GLY A 208 -4.03 0.88 14.54
C GLY A 208 -2.95 1.47 15.45
N VAL A 209 -2.87 1.02 16.71
CA VAL A 209 -1.73 1.35 17.59
C VAL A 209 -0.80 0.14 17.65
N TYR A 210 0.45 0.30 17.22
CA TYR A 210 1.44 -0.76 17.40
C TYR A 210 1.94 -0.75 18.84
N GLN A 211 1.94 -1.93 19.46
CA GLN A 211 2.42 -2.08 20.83
C GLN A 211 3.74 -2.83 20.79
N VAL A 212 4.73 -2.34 21.54
CA VAL A 212 6.09 -2.90 21.61
C VAL A 212 6.07 -4.40 21.93
N ARG A 213 5.07 -4.89 22.69
CA ARG A 213 4.86 -6.33 22.97
C ARG A 213 4.73 -7.23 21.74
N LYS A 214 4.43 -6.66 20.57
CA LYS A 214 4.39 -7.40 19.30
C LYS A 214 5.78 -7.74 18.75
N ASP A 215 6.85 -7.17 19.31
CA ASP A 215 8.22 -7.51 18.93
C ASP A 215 8.68 -8.88 19.45
N GLY A 216 8.07 -9.35 20.54
CA GLY A 216 8.28 -10.68 21.13
C GLY A 216 8.94 -10.63 22.51
N THR A 217 9.01 -11.77 23.19
CA THR A 217 9.64 -11.89 24.53
C THR A 217 11.16 -11.83 24.46
N ILE A 218 11.79 -11.26 25.49
CA ILE A 218 13.26 -11.30 25.70
C ILE A 218 13.58 -12.28 26.83
N TYR A 219 14.34 -13.33 26.54
CA TYR A 219 14.64 -14.39 27.51
C TYR A 219 15.84 -14.07 28.41
N ASP A 220 16.83 -13.33 27.94
CA ASP A 220 18.02 -12.97 28.73
C ASP A 220 17.86 -11.60 29.40
N ARG A 221 17.06 -11.59 30.47
CA ARG A 221 16.81 -10.38 31.25
C ARG A 221 18.10 -9.84 31.88
N GLU A 222 18.97 -10.71 32.40
CA GLU A 222 20.15 -10.27 33.14
C GLU A 222 21.17 -9.56 32.24
N GLU A 223 21.45 -10.11 31.06
CA GLU A 223 22.35 -9.48 30.09
C GLU A 223 21.79 -8.13 29.61
N GLY A 224 20.48 -8.06 29.33
CA GLY A 224 19.84 -6.82 28.92
C GLY A 224 19.88 -5.74 30.02
N VAL A 225 19.57 -6.09 31.27
CA VAL A 225 19.68 -5.15 32.42
C VAL A 225 21.11 -4.61 32.55
N LYS A 226 22.13 -5.47 32.37
CA LYS A 226 23.53 -5.04 32.39
C LYS A 226 23.85 -4.08 31.24
N ALA A 227 23.40 -4.40 30.02
CA ALA A 227 23.61 -3.53 28.86
C ALA A 227 22.97 -2.13 29.04
N PHE A 228 21.75 -2.07 29.58
CA PHE A 228 21.09 -0.80 29.91
C PHE A 228 21.82 -0.04 31.03
N ALA A 229 22.33 -0.74 32.04
CA ALA A 229 23.08 -0.12 33.14
C ALA A 229 24.41 0.50 32.66
N CYS A 230 25.09 -0.12 31.70
CA CYS A 230 26.35 0.38 31.14
C CYS A 230 26.23 1.69 30.33
N VAL A 231 25.03 2.04 29.88
CA VAL A 231 24.76 3.31 29.14
C VAL A 231 24.10 4.39 30.01
N ALA A 232 23.69 4.05 31.24
CA ALA A 232 22.95 4.94 32.14
C ALA A 232 23.68 6.25 32.45
N GLU A 233 25.00 6.18 32.64
CA GLU A 233 25.83 7.33 32.98
C GLU A 233 25.90 8.37 31.86
N HIS A 234 25.82 7.93 30.60
CA HIS A 234 25.89 8.83 29.43
C HIS A 234 24.63 9.69 29.27
N VAL A 235 23.49 9.30 29.87
CA VAL A 235 22.23 10.08 29.83
C VAL A 235 22.39 11.49 30.39
N LEU A 236 23.39 11.70 31.24
CA LEU A 236 23.56 12.92 32.04
C LEU A 236 24.58 13.92 31.49
N GLN A 237 25.20 13.64 30.33
CA GLN A 237 26.20 14.50 29.67
C GLN A 237 27.28 15.03 30.63
N ASP A 238 28.15 14.14 31.12
CA ASP A 238 29.34 14.55 31.88
C ASP A 238 30.55 14.64 30.92
N ASP A 239 31.13 15.85 30.78
CA ASP A 239 32.18 16.20 29.80
C ASP A 239 33.52 15.43 29.96
N GLN A 240 33.63 14.51 30.93
CA GLN A 240 34.88 13.85 31.31
C GLN A 240 35.00 12.38 30.89
N GLN A 241 34.01 11.81 30.21
CA GLN A 241 34.03 10.39 29.85
C GLN A 241 34.70 10.11 28.49
N ASP A 242 35.34 8.93 28.38
CA ASP A 242 35.91 8.44 27.14
C ASP A 242 34.79 8.08 26.14
N VAL A 243 34.66 8.90 25.10
CA VAL A 243 33.67 8.75 24.01
C VAL A 243 33.76 7.37 23.37
N SER A 244 34.95 6.78 23.27
CA SER A 244 35.14 5.43 22.70
C SER A 244 34.45 4.35 23.53
N TYR A 245 34.58 4.44 24.86
CA TYR A 245 33.97 3.51 25.80
C TYR A 245 32.43 3.61 25.77
N GLN A 246 31.91 4.84 25.69
CA GLN A 246 30.46 5.08 25.55
C GLN A 246 29.89 4.50 24.25
N ARG A 247 30.59 4.70 23.12
CA ARG A 247 30.19 4.12 21.82
C ARG A 247 30.13 2.60 21.87
N MET A 248 31.10 1.96 22.54
CA MET A 248 31.12 0.51 22.72
C MET A 248 29.90 0.02 23.54
N ASN A 249 29.59 0.67 24.66
CA ASN A 249 28.45 0.28 25.50
C ASN A 249 27.10 0.41 24.77
N TRP A 250 26.90 1.49 24.02
CA TRP A 250 25.71 1.65 23.17
C TRP A 250 25.65 0.58 22.08
N GLN A 251 26.76 0.27 21.41
CA GLN A 251 26.80 -0.77 20.39
C GLN A 251 26.47 -2.16 20.95
N THR A 252 26.93 -2.47 22.16
CA THR A 252 26.56 -3.71 22.87
C THR A 252 25.05 -3.75 23.11
N LEU A 253 24.44 -2.65 23.58
CA LEU A 253 23.00 -2.59 23.79
C LEU A 253 22.20 -2.73 22.48
N PHE A 254 22.63 -2.06 21.39
CA PHE A 254 21.97 -2.20 20.09
C PHE A 254 22.05 -3.63 19.56
N THR A 255 23.24 -4.24 19.65
CA THR A 255 23.47 -5.63 19.21
C THR A 255 22.62 -6.61 20.00
N PHE A 256 22.50 -6.40 21.31
CA PHE A 256 21.62 -7.18 22.18
C PHE A 256 20.16 -7.08 21.70
N LEU A 257 19.62 -5.86 21.55
CA LEU A 257 18.23 -5.65 21.11
C LEU A 257 17.96 -6.23 19.72
N ARG A 258 18.92 -6.09 18.79
CA ARG A 258 18.86 -6.68 17.45
C ARG A 258 18.81 -8.19 17.48
N THR A 259 19.63 -8.83 18.32
CA THR A 259 19.68 -10.30 18.48
C THR A 259 18.34 -10.86 18.94
N TYR A 260 17.61 -10.14 19.80
CA TYR A 260 16.27 -10.50 20.26
C TYR A 260 15.13 -9.99 19.36
N ASN A 261 15.44 -9.49 18.14
CA ASN A 261 14.47 -8.91 17.21
C ASN A 261 13.61 -7.77 17.81
N GLN A 262 14.13 -7.03 18.79
CA GLN A 262 13.47 -5.91 19.46
C GLN A 262 13.67 -4.61 18.66
N SER A 263 13.26 -4.64 17.40
CA SER A 263 13.59 -3.60 16.42
C SER A 263 13.07 -2.22 16.81
N LEU A 264 11.87 -2.13 17.42
CA LEU A 264 11.32 -0.84 17.84
C LEU A 264 12.09 -0.27 19.05
N LEU A 265 12.41 -1.12 20.04
CA LEU A 265 13.25 -0.72 21.16
C LEU A 265 14.64 -0.30 20.70
N GLU A 266 15.25 -1.02 19.75
CA GLU A 266 16.55 -0.65 19.20
C GLU A 266 16.52 0.75 18.56
N VAL A 267 15.53 1.03 17.70
CA VAL A 267 15.41 2.35 17.05
C VAL A 267 15.17 3.46 18.07
N HIS A 268 14.31 3.22 19.07
CA HIS A 268 14.09 4.19 20.15
C HIS A 268 15.38 4.47 20.95
N THR A 269 16.14 3.41 21.24
CA THR A 269 17.40 3.49 21.98
C THR A 269 18.46 4.24 21.17
N ARG A 270 18.54 4.00 19.86
CA ARG A 270 19.42 4.75 18.94
C ARG A 270 19.03 6.22 18.87
N SER A 271 17.75 6.53 18.76
CA SER A 271 17.25 7.91 18.75
C SER A 271 17.60 8.65 20.05
N LEU A 272 17.52 7.98 21.20
CA LEU A 272 17.96 8.53 22.47
C LEU A 272 19.48 8.79 22.44
N ALA A 273 20.29 7.82 22.04
CA ALA A 273 21.74 7.97 21.94
C ALA A 273 22.15 9.14 21.02
N THR A 274 21.51 9.27 19.85
CA THR A 274 21.72 10.41 18.94
C THR A 274 21.33 11.75 19.59
N SER A 275 20.27 11.79 20.40
CA SER A 275 19.88 13.02 21.11
C SER A 275 20.82 13.43 22.25
N LEU A 276 21.61 12.48 22.74
CA LEU A 276 22.60 12.69 23.80
C LEU A 276 23.98 13.11 23.24
N ALA A 277 24.24 12.81 21.96
CA ALA A 277 25.49 13.13 21.28
C ALA A 277 25.82 14.63 21.37
N THR A 278 27.06 14.93 21.75
CA THR A 278 27.57 16.31 21.88
C THR A 278 28.18 16.80 20.56
N ALA A 279 28.73 15.90 19.74
CA ALA A 279 29.24 16.18 18.41
C ALA A 279 28.36 15.55 17.31
N VAL A 280 28.37 16.17 16.13
CA VAL A 280 27.63 15.68 14.95
C VAL A 280 28.10 14.27 14.53
N GLU A 281 29.41 14.03 14.58
CA GLU A 281 30.03 12.74 14.24
C GLU A 281 29.57 11.60 15.16
N ASP A 282 29.30 11.89 16.44
CA ASP A 282 28.73 10.91 17.37
C ASP A 282 27.27 10.61 17.04
N GLY A 283 26.50 11.64 16.67
CA GLY A 283 25.11 11.49 16.26
C GLY A 283 24.95 10.60 15.03
N GLU A 284 25.83 10.79 14.04
CA GLU A 284 25.90 9.96 12.84
C GLU A 284 26.21 8.50 13.21
N PHE A 285 27.22 8.23 14.04
CA PHE A 285 27.57 6.88 14.49
C PHE A 285 26.39 6.10 15.10
N TYR A 286 25.58 6.74 15.96
CA TYR A 286 24.43 6.07 16.57
C TYR A 286 23.26 5.83 15.60
N SER A 287 23.17 6.66 14.56
CA SER A 287 22.17 6.54 13.49
C SER A 287 22.60 5.57 12.38
N GLU A 288 23.90 5.36 12.22
CA GLU A 288 24.47 4.39 11.30
C GLU A 288 23.94 2.99 11.65
N ASP A 289 23.55 2.25 10.60
CA ASP A 289 23.11 0.86 10.72
C ASP A 289 21.71 0.64 11.35
N ALA A 290 20.86 1.68 11.41
CA ALA A 290 19.45 1.53 11.82
C ALA A 290 18.54 0.94 10.73
N TYR A 291 19.04 0.77 9.50
CA TYR A 291 18.27 0.35 8.32
C TYR A 291 17.51 -0.96 8.56
N ASP A 292 18.20 -2.02 8.99
CA ASP A 292 17.62 -3.35 9.17
C ASP A 292 16.55 -3.37 10.26
N SER A 293 16.77 -2.60 11.33
CA SER A 293 15.85 -2.49 12.46
C SER A 293 14.60 -1.70 12.05
N VAL A 294 14.75 -0.58 11.34
CA VAL A 294 13.63 0.17 10.78
C VAL A 294 12.84 -0.68 9.78
N PHE A 295 13.53 -1.40 8.89
CA PHE A 295 12.88 -2.30 7.92
C PHE A 295 12.09 -3.38 8.64
N THR A 296 12.70 -4.06 9.60
CA THR A 296 12.07 -5.13 10.38
C THR A 296 10.86 -4.60 11.15
N ALA A 297 10.99 -3.49 11.86
CA ALA A 297 9.88 -2.84 12.57
C ALA A 297 8.73 -2.49 11.61
N CYS A 298 9.03 -1.87 10.47
CA CYS A 298 8.03 -1.54 9.46
C CYS A 298 7.30 -2.78 8.94
N THR A 299 8.03 -3.87 8.65
CA THR A 299 7.38 -5.11 8.18
C THR A 299 6.43 -5.71 9.23
N LYS A 300 6.79 -5.66 10.53
CA LYS A 300 5.92 -6.11 11.63
C LYS A 300 4.68 -5.21 11.74
N ILE A 301 4.86 -3.89 11.75
CA ILE A 301 3.77 -2.90 11.84
C ILE A 301 2.78 -3.07 10.68
N LEU A 302 3.30 -3.14 9.44
CA LEU A 302 2.47 -3.26 8.23
C LEU A 302 1.74 -4.60 8.12
N SER A 303 2.22 -5.62 8.83
CA SER A 303 1.60 -6.96 8.86
C SER A 303 0.45 -7.08 9.86
N VAL A 304 0.18 -6.07 10.68
CA VAL A 304 -0.90 -6.12 11.69
C VAL A 304 -2.28 -6.23 11.03
N PRO A 305 -3.08 -7.28 11.30
CA PRO A 305 -4.34 -7.53 10.60
C PRO A 305 -5.48 -6.52 10.86
N GLN A 306 -5.51 -5.91 12.04
CA GLN A 306 -6.58 -5.03 12.56
C GLN A 306 -6.25 -3.52 12.43
N GLY A 307 -5.45 -3.15 11.44
CA GLY A 307 -4.99 -1.78 11.23
C GLY A 307 -3.50 -1.65 11.57
N ALA A 308 -2.71 -1.30 10.56
CA ALA A 308 -1.28 -1.05 10.72
C ALA A 308 -1.08 0.40 11.20
N ASP A 309 -0.17 0.60 12.14
CA ASP A 309 0.20 1.92 12.66
C ASP A 309 1.05 2.68 11.62
N LEU A 310 0.37 3.33 10.67
CA LEU A 310 1.01 3.97 9.52
C LEU A 310 1.86 5.18 9.93
N TRP A 311 1.45 5.87 11.01
CA TRP A 311 2.19 7.00 11.56
C TRP A 311 3.51 6.57 12.17
N LEU A 312 3.49 5.51 12.99
CA LEU A 312 4.73 4.96 13.54
C LEU A 312 5.65 4.47 12.43
N ALA A 313 5.13 3.74 11.43
CA ALA A 313 5.94 3.29 10.30
C ALA A 313 6.60 4.47 9.55
N ALA A 314 5.85 5.54 9.24
CA ALA A 314 6.40 6.71 8.59
C ALA A 314 7.42 7.45 9.46
N ALA A 315 7.16 7.58 10.77
CA ALA A 315 8.08 8.19 11.72
C ALA A 315 9.42 7.44 11.78
N LEU A 316 9.39 6.11 11.82
CA LEU A 316 10.59 5.26 11.78
C LEU A 316 11.37 5.43 10.47
N ILE A 317 10.68 5.52 9.34
CA ILE A 317 11.34 5.76 8.05
C ILE A 317 12.02 7.14 8.02
N CYS A 318 11.43 8.14 8.69
CA CYS A 318 11.99 9.48 8.80
C CYS A 318 13.26 9.56 9.67
N THR A 319 13.59 8.53 10.47
CA THR A 319 14.85 8.51 11.23
C THR A 319 16.05 8.14 10.37
N LEU A 320 15.85 7.76 9.10
CA LEU A 320 16.92 7.39 8.18
C LEU A 320 17.38 8.57 7.31
N SER A 321 18.61 8.49 6.82
CA SER A 321 19.16 9.41 5.81
C SER A 321 18.37 9.36 4.49
N GLU A 322 18.57 10.37 3.63
CA GLU A 322 17.85 10.47 2.36
C GLU A 322 18.07 9.27 1.42
N GLU A 323 19.30 8.75 1.39
CA GLU A 323 19.65 7.59 0.59
C GLU A 323 18.98 6.31 1.13
N ASN A 324 19.04 6.13 2.46
CA ASN A 324 18.54 4.93 3.12
C ASN A 324 17.02 4.82 3.08
N TYR A 325 16.26 5.91 3.26
CA TYR A 325 14.80 5.79 3.23
C TYR A 325 14.26 5.41 1.84
N LYS A 326 14.91 5.87 0.74
CA LYS A 326 14.50 5.52 -0.63
C LYS A 326 14.76 4.04 -0.93
N SER A 327 15.91 3.53 -0.51
CA SER A 327 16.24 2.10 -0.59
C SER A 327 15.21 1.29 0.21
N LEU A 328 14.93 1.71 1.45
CA LEU A 328 14.01 1.04 2.34
C LEU A 328 12.57 1.00 1.79
N LEU A 329 12.07 2.10 1.23
CA LEU A 329 10.75 2.13 0.58
C LEU A 329 10.67 1.15 -0.62
N THR A 330 11.77 1.02 -1.37
CA THR A 330 11.85 0.08 -2.49
C THR A 330 11.84 -1.37 -2.00
N ASP A 331 12.57 -1.67 -0.93
CA ASP A 331 12.60 -2.99 -0.32
C ASP A 331 11.26 -3.35 0.34
N LEU A 332 10.63 -2.42 1.04
CA LEU A 332 9.29 -2.60 1.62
C LEU A 332 8.25 -2.87 0.53
N LYS A 333 8.32 -2.14 -0.60
CA LYS A 333 7.50 -2.44 -1.78
C LYS A 333 7.70 -3.87 -2.26
N ASN A 334 8.94 -4.31 -2.46
CA ASN A 334 9.25 -5.65 -2.95
C ASN A 334 8.76 -6.73 -1.99
N TRP A 335 8.99 -6.52 -0.69
CA TRP A 335 8.48 -7.37 0.39
C TRP A 335 6.95 -7.45 0.39
N ALA A 336 6.25 -6.31 0.36
CA ALA A 336 4.78 -6.24 0.40
C ALA A 336 4.15 -6.95 -0.81
N VAL A 337 4.72 -6.75 -2.00
CA VAL A 337 4.32 -7.47 -3.22
C VAL A 337 4.54 -8.98 -3.06
N GLY A 338 5.67 -9.39 -2.47
CA GLY A 338 5.97 -10.79 -2.17
C GLY A 338 4.96 -11.46 -1.24
N LYS A 339 4.37 -10.72 -0.29
CA LYS A 339 3.35 -11.26 0.64
C LYS A 339 2.00 -11.58 -0.02
N ARG A 340 1.71 -11.02 -1.21
CA ARG A 340 0.44 -11.19 -1.95
C ARG A 340 -0.84 -10.82 -1.17
N ASN A 341 -0.72 -10.19 0.00
CA ASN A 341 -1.83 -9.75 0.82
C ASN A 341 -2.21 -8.29 0.47
N PRO A 342 -3.41 -8.03 -0.08
CA PRO A 342 -3.78 -6.68 -0.50
C PRO A 342 -3.86 -5.66 0.65
N ARG A 343 -4.09 -6.09 1.90
CA ARG A 343 -4.05 -5.18 3.06
C ARG A 343 -2.64 -4.66 3.33
N ILE A 344 -1.65 -5.55 3.36
CA ILE A 344 -0.24 -5.19 3.56
C ILE A 344 0.22 -4.25 2.45
N ILE A 345 -0.15 -4.55 1.20
CA ILE A 345 0.21 -3.72 0.05
C ILE A 345 -0.45 -2.35 0.16
N MET A 346 -1.72 -2.28 0.57
CA MET A 346 -2.41 -1.00 0.81
C MET A 346 -1.75 -0.19 1.93
N SER A 347 -1.41 -0.82 3.06
CA SER A 347 -0.71 -0.14 4.16
C SER A 347 0.65 0.39 3.70
N CYS A 348 1.42 -0.41 2.96
CA CYS A 348 2.70 0.00 2.41
C CYS A 348 2.54 1.18 1.43
N LEU A 349 1.49 1.18 0.60
CA LEU A 349 1.18 2.29 -0.31
C LEU A 349 0.89 3.56 0.48
N ARG A 350 0.02 3.50 1.49
CA ARG A 350 -0.34 4.66 2.31
C ARG A 350 0.87 5.25 3.03
N VAL A 351 1.76 4.42 3.57
CA VAL A 351 3.04 4.90 4.13
C VAL A 351 3.90 5.56 3.05
N SER A 352 4.01 4.95 1.87
CA SER A 352 4.76 5.52 0.74
C SER A 352 4.18 6.87 0.28
N GLN A 353 2.86 7.02 0.28
CA GLN A 353 2.15 8.27 -0.03
C GLN A 353 2.45 9.37 0.99
N LEU A 354 2.43 9.02 2.28
CA LEU A 354 2.77 9.95 3.35
C LEU A 354 4.23 10.39 3.26
N MET A 355 5.15 9.44 3.05
CA MET A 355 6.57 9.76 2.82
C MET A 355 6.77 10.64 1.59
N PHE A 356 6.02 10.41 0.51
CA PHE A 356 5.99 11.31 -0.64
C PHE A 356 5.53 12.71 -0.25
N ALA A 357 4.40 12.86 0.45
CA ALA A 357 3.89 14.16 0.86
C ALA A 357 4.88 14.92 1.76
N MET A 358 5.59 14.22 2.64
CA MET A 358 6.57 14.81 3.56
C MET A 358 7.91 15.18 2.88
N LYS A 359 8.34 14.45 1.85
CA LYS A 359 9.68 14.59 1.24
C LYS A 359 9.68 15.08 -0.21
N GLY A 360 8.52 15.15 -0.88
CA GLY A 360 8.37 15.68 -2.23
C GLY A 360 8.78 14.73 -3.38
N ASP A 361 9.09 13.46 -3.13
CA ASP A 361 9.53 12.50 -4.17
C ASP A 361 8.37 11.77 -4.88
N ASN A 362 7.82 12.36 -5.95
CA ASN A 362 6.62 11.86 -6.63
C ASN A 362 6.86 10.59 -7.46
N GLN A 363 8.11 10.30 -7.81
CA GLN A 363 8.43 9.27 -8.79
C GLN A 363 8.20 7.87 -8.23
N LEU A 364 8.66 7.59 -7.01
CA LEU A 364 8.49 6.29 -6.34
C LEU A 364 7.02 6.00 -6.02
N TRP A 365 6.28 7.02 -5.56
CA TRP A 365 4.84 6.92 -5.30
C TRP A 365 4.06 6.55 -6.56
N ASN A 366 4.26 7.27 -7.66
CA ASN A 366 3.56 7.01 -8.92
C ASN A 366 3.87 5.60 -9.47
N GLN A 367 5.12 5.16 -9.37
CA GLN A 367 5.49 3.78 -9.76
C GLN A 367 4.78 2.74 -8.90
N PHE A 368 4.69 2.97 -7.59
CA PHE A 368 4.08 2.02 -6.67
C PHE A 368 2.55 1.98 -6.79
N ALA A 369 1.91 3.15 -6.90
CA ALA A 369 0.48 3.29 -7.19
C ALA A 369 0.11 2.59 -8.50
N LYS A 370 0.86 2.83 -9.59
CA LYS A 370 0.64 2.14 -10.87
C LYS A 370 0.74 0.63 -10.70
N ARG A 371 1.76 0.12 -10.00
CA ARG A 371 1.93 -1.33 -9.77
C ARG A 371 0.81 -1.95 -8.95
N TYR A 372 0.29 -1.23 -7.96
CA TYR A 372 -0.88 -1.67 -7.19
C TYR A 372 -2.14 -1.77 -8.05
N THR A 373 -2.39 -0.74 -8.84
CA THR A 373 -3.53 -0.70 -9.77
C THR A 373 -3.45 -1.87 -10.75
N LEU A 374 -2.27 -2.14 -11.34
CA LEU A 374 -2.05 -3.30 -12.20
C LEU A 374 -2.35 -4.63 -11.47
N MET A 375 -1.88 -4.81 -10.23
CA MET A 375 -2.16 -6.02 -9.45
C MET A 375 -3.66 -6.20 -9.16
N MET A 376 -4.37 -5.12 -8.84
CA MET A 376 -5.81 -5.16 -8.61
C MET A 376 -6.55 -5.56 -9.89
N TRP A 377 -6.11 -5.06 -11.05
CA TRP A 377 -6.63 -5.46 -12.34
C TRP A 377 -6.33 -6.91 -12.69
N THR A 378 -5.13 -7.42 -12.37
CA THR A 378 -4.84 -8.86 -12.50
C THR A 378 -5.85 -9.73 -11.74
N LYS A 379 -6.22 -9.33 -10.50
CA LYS A 379 -7.25 -10.04 -9.71
C LYS A 379 -8.66 -9.84 -10.23
N LYS A 380 -9.00 -8.68 -10.80
CA LYS A 380 -10.32 -8.43 -11.41
C LYS A 380 -10.47 -9.25 -12.70
N LEU A 381 -9.47 -9.22 -13.59
CA LEU A 381 -9.48 -9.92 -14.87
C LEU A 381 -9.46 -11.44 -14.71
N SER A 382 -8.78 -11.97 -13.69
CA SER A 382 -8.78 -13.42 -13.43
C SER A 382 -10.17 -13.99 -13.15
N LYS A 383 -11.09 -13.18 -12.59
CA LYS A 383 -12.51 -13.58 -12.42
C LYS A 383 -13.22 -13.83 -13.76
N PHE A 384 -12.76 -13.18 -14.82
CA PHE A 384 -13.23 -13.35 -16.19
C PHE A 384 -12.37 -14.35 -16.98
N LYS A 385 -11.44 -15.07 -16.32
CA LYS A 385 -10.43 -15.94 -16.96
C LYS A 385 -9.49 -15.17 -17.90
N GLY A 386 -9.39 -13.86 -17.73
CA GLY A 386 -8.45 -12.99 -18.43
C GLY A 386 -7.08 -12.95 -17.76
N GLN A 387 -6.08 -12.57 -18.54
CA GLN A 387 -4.72 -12.30 -18.10
C GLN A 387 -4.45 -10.80 -18.22
N MET A 388 -3.70 -10.24 -17.27
CA MET A 388 -3.28 -8.86 -17.37
C MET A 388 -2.16 -8.76 -18.41
N PRO A 389 -2.21 -7.81 -19.37
CA PRO A 389 -1.07 -7.52 -20.23
C PRO A 389 0.19 -7.21 -19.39
N SER A 390 1.37 -7.40 -20.00
CA SER A 390 2.61 -7.05 -19.32
C SER A 390 2.59 -5.57 -18.88
N PRO A 391 3.29 -5.19 -17.80
CA PRO A 391 3.29 -3.81 -17.31
C PRO A 391 3.70 -2.77 -18.37
N THR A 392 4.51 -3.16 -19.36
CA THR A 392 4.93 -2.31 -20.48
C THR A 392 3.90 -2.20 -21.60
N GLN A 393 2.95 -3.14 -21.68
CA GLN A 393 1.94 -3.21 -22.76
C GLN A 393 0.51 -2.95 -22.27
N CYS A 394 0.30 -2.71 -20.97
CA CYS A 394 -1.02 -2.49 -20.38
C CYS A 394 -1.75 -1.23 -20.87
N GLN A 395 -1.03 -0.32 -21.55
CA GLN A 395 -1.59 0.86 -22.21
C GLN A 395 -1.73 0.68 -23.72
N THR A 396 -1.25 -0.44 -24.28
CA THR A 396 -1.37 -0.74 -25.71
C THR A 396 -2.76 -1.28 -26.00
N ILE A 397 -3.57 -0.49 -26.71
CA ILE A 397 -4.97 -0.79 -27.02
C ILE A 397 -5.11 -2.16 -27.70
N ALA A 398 -4.34 -2.43 -28.76
CA ALA A 398 -4.39 -3.70 -29.49
C ALA A 398 -4.19 -4.94 -28.59
N VAL A 399 -3.24 -4.87 -27.66
CA VAL A 399 -2.96 -5.95 -26.70
C VAL A 399 -4.12 -6.13 -25.72
N CYS A 400 -4.69 -5.03 -25.23
CA CYS A 400 -5.84 -5.05 -24.34
C CYS A 400 -7.09 -5.61 -25.05
N VAL A 401 -7.37 -5.18 -26.28
CA VAL A 401 -8.52 -5.65 -27.08
C VAL A 401 -8.45 -7.16 -27.29
N LYS A 402 -7.29 -7.69 -27.70
CA LYS A 402 -7.10 -9.14 -27.92
C LYS A 402 -7.52 -9.94 -26.69
N GLU A 403 -7.08 -9.50 -25.51
CA GLU A 403 -7.33 -10.18 -24.25
C GLU A 403 -8.76 -9.98 -23.73
N PHE A 404 -9.30 -8.76 -23.86
CA PHE A 404 -10.66 -8.42 -23.42
C PHE A 404 -11.71 -9.13 -24.27
N VAL A 405 -11.47 -9.28 -25.58
CA VAL A 405 -12.31 -10.08 -26.49
C VAL A 405 -12.22 -11.56 -26.13
N ARG A 406 -11.02 -12.07 -25.81
CA ARG A 406 -10.84 -13.47 -25.39
C ARG A 406 -11.62 -13.82 -24.12
N CYS A 407 -11.66 -12.91 -23.16
CA CYS A 407 -12.38 -13.12 -21.89
C CYS A 407 -13.82 -12.60 -21.88
N LEU A 408 -14.30 -11.99 -22.98
CA LEU A 408 -15.64 -11.41 -23.11
C LEU A 408 -15.96 -10.43 -21.97
N LEU A 409 -15.06 -9.48 -21.74
CA LEU A 409 -15.13 -8.53 -20.63
C LEU A 409 -16.29 -7.52 -20.79
N PRO A 410 -17.15 -7.30 -19.78
CA PRO A 410 -18.26 -6.35 -19.89
C PRO A 410 -17.79 -4.90 -20.13
N PRO A 411 -18.45 -4.11 -21.02
CA PRO A 411 -18.06 -2.73 -21.29
C PRO A 411 -17.93 -1.80 -20.08
N PRO A 412 -18.79 -1.87 -19.03
CA PRO A 412 -18.58 -1.06 -17.82
C PRO A 412 -17.26 -1.37 -17.10
N VAL A 413 -16.77 -2.61 -17.19
CA VAL A 413 -15.49 -3.01 -16.60
C VAL A 413 -14.33 -2.46 -17.45
N ILE A 414 -14.49 -2.43 -18.79
CA ILE A 414 -13.52 -1.82 -19.71
C ILE A 414 -13.41 -0.30 -19.44
N SER A 415 -14.52 0.42 -19.28
CA SER A 415 -14.50 1.85 -18.96
C SER A 415 -13.73 2.13 -17.66
N LYS A 416 -14.00 1.34 -16.61
CA LYS A 416 -13.26 1.46 -15.35
C LYS A 416 -11.77 1.14 -15.49
N TYR A 417 -11.41 0.20 -16.37
CA TYR A 417 -10.01 -0.10 -16.69
C TYR A 417 -9.32 1.11 -17.30
N CYS A 418 -9.98 1.75 -18.27
CA CYS A 418 -9.46 2.94 -18.94
C CYS A 418 -9.24 4.11 -17.98
N GLU A 419 -10.18 4.33 -17.04
CA GLU A 419 -10.04 5.34 -15.98
C GLU A 419 -8.86 5.03 -15.05
N ASP A 420 -8.73 3.77 -14.59
CA ASP A 420 -7.70 3.37 -13.63
C ASP A 420 -6.27 3.33 -14.26
N ILE A 421 -6.14 3.04 -15.55
CA ILE A 421 -4.85 2.79 -16.26
C ILE A 421 -4.46 3.94 -17.20
N ASP A 422 -5.32 4.93 -17.37
CA ASP A 422 -5.15 6.08 -18.27
C ASP A 422 -5.00 5.64 -19.73
N VAL A 423 -6.05 4.99 -20.24
CA VAL A 423 -6.17 4.53 -21.65
C VAL A 423 -7.39 5.21 -22.27
N ASP A 424 -7.34 5.54 -23.56
CA ASP A 424 -8.49 6.09 -24.27
C ASP A 424 -9.66 5.09 -24.29
N ALA A 425 -10.70 5.41 -23.52
CA ALA A 425 -11.87 4.57 -23.39
C ALA A 425 -12.68 4.48 -24.69
N ASN A 426 -12.75 5.56 -25.47
CA ASN A 426 -13.50 5.58 -26.71
C ASN A 426 -12.84 4.69 -27.75
N GLU A 427 -11.52 4.79 -27.88
CA GLU A 427 -10.76 3.98 -28.82
C GLU A 427 -10.78 2.49 -28.44
N LEU A 428 -10.57 2.18 -27.16
CA LEU A 428 -10.57 0.80 -26.69
C LEU A 428 -11.95 0.15 -26.84
N LEU A 429 -13.03 0.86 -26.51
CA LEU A 429 -14.39 0.37 -26.68
C LEU A 429 -14.78 0.20 -28.16
N ALA A 430 -14.34 1.10 -29.04
CA ALA A 430 -14.55 0.99 -30.48
C ALA A 430 -13.91 -0.26 -31.04
N GLN A 431 -12.61 -0.44 -30.80
CA GLN A 431 -11.88 -1.61 -31.29
C GLN A 431 -12.41 -2.92 -30.69
N TYR A 432 -12.77 -2.89 -29.40
CA TYR A 432 -13.42 -4.02 -28.73
C TYR A 432 -14.74 -4.41 -29.42
N ALA A 433 -15.63 -3.44 -29.68
CA ALA A 433 -16.91 -3.67 -30.32
C ALA A 433 -16.74 -4.22 -31.75
N PHE A 434 -15.91 -3.58 -32.57
CA PHE A 434 -15.69 -3.99 -33.96
C PHE A 434 -15.06 -5.39 -34.05
N THR A 435 -14.10 -5.69 -33.17
CA THR A 435 -13.49 -7.02 -33.10
C THR A 435 -14.52 -8.09 -32.71
N LEU A 436 -15.43 -7.79 -31.77
CA LEU A 436 -16.52 -8.72 -31.42
C LEU A 436 -17.48 -8.95 -32.59
N CYS A 437 -17.89 -7.90 -33.30
CA CYS A 437 -18.78 -7.99 -34.47
C CYS A 437 -18.19 -8.87 -35.59
N VAL A 438 -16.88 -8.76 -35.83
CA VAL A 438 -16.20 -9.59 -36.84
C VAL A 438 -16.04 -11.03 -36.34
N LYS A 439 -15.63 -11.21 -35.08
CA LYS A 439 -15.35 -12.53 -34.50
C LYS A 439 -16.61 -13.37 -34.30
N SER A 440 -17.76 -12.75 -33.98
CA SER A 440 -19.02 -13.47 -33.79
C SER A 440 -19.45 -14.23 -35.05
N GLY A 441 -19.14 -13.72 -36.24
CA GLY A 441 -19.44 -14.39 -37.50
C GLY A 441 -18.63 -15.67 -37.76
N SER A 442 -17.56 -15.90 -37.00
CA SER A 442 -16.73 -17.11 -37.08
C SER A 442 -16.91 -18.04 -35.88
N GLU A 443 -17.74 -17.66 -34.91
CA GLU A 443 -18.03 -18.44 -33.71
C GLU A 443 -19.04 -19.54 -34.02
N SER A 444 -18.75 -20.79 -33.61
CA SER A 444 -19.60 -21.94 -33.88
C SER A 444 -20.62 -22.20 -32.78
N ASP A 445 -20.33 -21.77 -31.55
CA ASP A 445 -21.28 -21.86 -30.43
C ASP A 445 -22.28 -20.69 -30.48
N PRO A 446 -23.59 -20.95 -30.73
CA PRO A 446 -24.61 -19.89 -30.83
C PRO A 446 -24.78 -19.11 -29.53
N THR A 447 -24.50 -19.71 -28.38
CA THR A 447 -24.58 -19.04 -27.06
C THR A 447 -23.47 -18.01 -26.93
N MET A 448 -22.26 -18.38 -27.32
CA MET A 448 -21.08 -17.50 -27.29
C MET A 448 -21.18 -16.42 -28.36
N GLN A 449 -21.66 -16.78 -29.55
CA GLN A 449 -21.94 -15.84 -30.63
C GLN A 449 -22.92 -14.75 -30.17
N LYS A 450 -24.08 -15.13 -29.61
CA LYS A 450 -25.05 -14.17 -29.08
C LYS A 450 -24.45 -13.28 -28.00
N LYS A 451 -23.67 -13.86 -27.08
CA LYS A 451 -22.99 -13.10 -26.03
C LYS A 451 -21.98 -12.08 -26.59
N MET A 452 -21.24 -12.42 -27.65
CA MET A 452 -20.35 -11.47 -28.34
C MET A 452 -21.14 -10.31 -28.95
N ILE A 453 -22.28 -10.60 -29.57
CA ILE A 453 -23.17 -9.59 -30.18
C ILE A 453 -23.72 -8.65 -29.10
N ASP A 454 -24.24 -9.20 -28.00
CA ASP A 454 -24.78 -8.40 -26.88
C ASP A 454 -23.70 -7.48 -26.27
N LEU A 455 -22.46 -7.97 -26.13
CA LEU A 455 -21.33 -7.17 -25.64
C LEU A 455 -20.89 -6.10 -26.64
N ALA A 456 -20.93 -6.40 -27.94
CA ALA A 456 -20.64 -5.42 -28.98
C ALA A 456 -21.71 -4.31 -29.01
N ASP A 457 -22.99 -4.65 -28.94
CA ASP A 457 -24.10 -3.70 -28.84
C ASP A 457 -23.93 -2.81 -27.60
N ALA A 458 -23.63 -3.40 -26.44
CA ALA A 458 -23.37 -2.67 -25.21
C ALA A 458 -22.13 -1.75 -25.26
N ALA A 459 -21.10 -2.11 -26.02
CA ALA A 459 -19.92 -1.28 -26.22
C ALA A 459 -20.21 -0.11 -27.18
N LEU A 460 -20.90 -0.36 -28.30
CA LEU A 460 -21.33 0.67 -29.25
C LEU A 460 -22.30 1.69 -28.62
N LEU A 461 -23.17 1.25 -27.71
CA LEU A 461 -24.02 2.15 -26.91
C LEU A 461 -23.20 3.20 -26.14
N ARG A 462 -21.99 2.86 -25.71
CA ARG A 462 -21.09 3.73 -24.94
C ARG A 462 -20.10 4.52 -25.79
N LEU A 463 -20.09 4.29 -27.11
CA LEU A 463 -19.18 4.96 -28.02
C LEU A 463 -19.49 6.45 -28.12
N ASN A 464 -18.45 7.27 -28.03
CA ASN A 464 -18.53 8.72 -28.24
C ASN A 464 -17.25 9.19 -28.95
N THR A 465 -17.14 8.89 -30.25
CA THR A 465 -15.97 9.25 -31.07
C THR A 465 -16.40 10.05 -32.31
N PRO A 466 -15.63 11.07 -32.75
CA PRO A 466 -16.05 11.99 -33.81
C PRO A 466 -16.23 11.33 -35.19
N ASN A 467 -15.63 10.16 -35.42
CA ASN A 467 -15.74 9.40 -36.67
C ASN A 467 -16.51 8.07 -36.48
N ALA A 468 -17.46 8.02 -35.54
CA ALA A 468 -18.20 6.80 -35.23
C ALA A 468 -18.96 6.27 -36.44
N PHE A 469 -19.60 7.14 -37.23
CA PHE A 469 -20.36 6.76 -38.42
C PHE A 469 -19.49 6.01 -39.44
N GLU A 470 -18.36 6.62 -39.86
CA GLU A 470 -17.43 6.02 -40.83
C GLU A 470 -16.85 4.69 -40.32
N ARG A 471 -16.48 4.62 -39.04
CA ARG A 471 -15.91 3.40 -38.45
C ARG A 471 -16.90 2.26 -38.36
N ILE A 472 -18.17 2.55 -38.01
CA ILE A 472 -19.24 1.54 -38.02
C ILE A 472 -19.55 1.12 -39.45
N PHE A 473 -19.58 2.05 -40.42
CA PHE A 473 -19.77 1.75 -41.83
C PHE A 473 -18.66 0.85 -42.39
N ASN A 474 -17.38 1.17 -42.10
CA ASN A 474 -16.25 0.33 -42.49
C ASN A 474 -16.33 -1.07 -41.88
N THR A 475 -16.73 -1.17 -40.61
CA THR A 475 -16.95 -2.47 -39.95
C THR A 475 -18.09 -3.25 -40.60
N LEU A 476 -19.21 -2.57 -40.93
CA LEU A 476 -20.33 -3.16 -41.66
C LEU A 476 -19.83 -3.80 -42.95
N MET A 477 -18.97 -3.13 -43.70
CA MET A 477 -18.44 -3.63 -44.99
C MET A 477 -17.54 -4.87 -44.86
N VAL A 478 -17.04 -5.21 -43.67
CA VAL A 478 -16.14 -6.36 -43.45
C VAL A 478 -16.85 -7.55 -42.81
N VAL A 479 -17.88 -7.33 -41.99
CA VAL A 479 -18.67 -8.40 -41.34
C VAL A 479 -19.25 -9.38 -42.37
N CYS A 480 -19.49 -10.63 -41.94
CA CYS A 480 -20.07 -11.65 -42.79
C CYS A 480 -21.44 -11.21 -43.39
N PRO A 481 -21.65 -11.29 -44.72
CA PRO A 481 -22.89 -10.87 -45.39
C PRO A 481 -24.15 -11.61 -44.98
N TYR A 482 -24.03 -12.76 -44.31
CA TYR A 482 -25.17 -13.55 -43.86
C TYR A 482 -25.41 -13.46 -42.34
N HIS A 483 -24.61 -12.67 -41.62
CA HIS A 483 -24.71 -12.56 -40.18
C HIS A 483 -25.67 -11.42 -39.79
N TYR A 484 -26.97 -11.63 -40.09
CA TYR A 484 -28.01 -10.60 -39.99
C TYR A 484 -28.12 -9.95 -38.61
N GLU A 485 -27.90 -10.69 -37.52
CA GLU A 485 -27.98 -10.13 -36.17
C GLU A 485 -26.93 -9.01 -35.95
N VAL A 486 -25.69 -9.21 -36.39
CA VAL A 486 -24.66 -8.15 -36.32
C VAL A 486 -24.94 -7.03 -37.30
N LEU A 487 -25.41 -7.34 -38.51
CA LEU A 487 -25.79 -6.31 -39.48
C LEU A 487 -26.88 -5.40 -38.89
N GLN A 488 -27.89 -5.96 -38.22
CA GLN A 488 -28.92 -5.20 -37.52
C GLN A 488 -28.36 -4.32 -36.40
N VAL A 489 -27.44 -4.85 -35.58
CA VAL A 489 -26.78 -4.07 -34.51
C VAL A 489 -25.99 -2.91 -35.10
N LEU A 490 -25.17 -3.15 -36.13
CA LEU A 490 -24.37 -2.10 -36.77
C LEU A 490 -25.26 -1.04 -37.42
N LEU A 491 -26.31 -1.42 -38.15
CA LEU A 491 -27.24 -0.45 -38.76
C LEU A 491 -28.01 0.39 -37.73
N ARG A 492 -28.39 -0.22 -36.59
CA ARG A 492 -29.02 0.51 -35.48
C ARG A 492 -28.10 1.61 -34.95
N HIS A 493 -26.81 1.32 -34.77
CA HIS A 493 -25.84 2.31 -34.31
C HIS A 493 -25.44 3.31 -35.39
N LEU A 494 -25.31 2.90 -36.65
CA LEU A 494 -25.16 3.80 -37.80
C LEU A 494 -26.28 4.84 -37.83
N SER A 495 -27.53 4.43 -37.59
CA SER A 495 -28.68 5.33 -37.50
C SER A 495 -28.54 6.38 -36.39
N ARG A 496 -27.92 6.00 -35.27
CA ARG A 496 -27.68 6.89 -34.13
C ARG A 496 -26.62 7.96 -34.42
N PHE A 497 -25.60 7.63 -35.22
CA PHE A 497 -24.50 8.54 -35.56
C PHE A 497 -24.68 9.24 -36.92
N ALA A 498 -25.83 9.08 -37.58
CA ALA A 498 -26.13 9.74 -38.85
C ALA A 498 -26.54 11.20 -38.63
N GLU A 499 -25.61 12.13 -38.84
CA GLU A 499 -25.85 13.56 -38.62
C GLU A 499 -26.35 14.25 -39.90
N SER A 500 -25.71 13.97 -41.04
CA SER A 500 -26.06 14.56 -42.33
C SER A 500 -27.30 13.91 -42.95
N ASP A 501 -27.96 14.63 -43.87
CA ASP A 501 -29.10 14.06 -44.60
C ASP A 501 -28.67 12.96 -45.58
N GLU A 502 -27.43 13.02 -46.06
CA GLU A 502 -26.79 11.96 -46.86
C GLU A 502 -26.61 10.69 -46.02
N ASP A 503 -26.06 10.80 -44.81
CA ASP A 503 -25.90 9.67 -43.89
C ASP A 503 -27.24 9.02 -43.55
N LYS A 504 -28.26 9.84 -43.26
CA LYS A 504 -29.62 9.35 -42.97
C LYS A 504 -30.22 8.64 -44.17
N GLN A 505 -29.96 9.12 -45.39
CA GLN A 505 -30.42 8.48 -46.61
C GLN A 505 -29.74 7.12 -46.81
N ILE A 506 -28.42 7.05 -46.67
CA ILE A 506 -27.64 5.80 -46.73
C ILE A 506 -28.22 4.79 -45.73
N VAL A 507 -28.41 5.19 -44.47
CA VAL A 507 -28.96 4.30 -43.44
C VAL A 507 -30.37 3.79 -43.78
N ARG A 508 -31.26 4.66 -44.29
CA ARG A 508 -32.61 4.26 -44.73
C ARG A 508 -32.57 3.27 -45.89
N GLU A 509 -31.57 3.36 -46.75
CA GLU A 509 -31.35 2.43 -47.85
C GLU A 509 -30.93 1.06 -47.33
N LEU A 510 -29.89 1.04 -46.48
CA LEU A 510 -29.36 -0.18 -45.88
C LEU A 510 -30.40 -0.91 -45.03
N LEU A 511 -31.22 -0.19 -44.25
CA LEU A 511 -32.25 -0.79 -43.40
C LEU A 511 -33.33 -1.52 -44.20
N VAL A 512 -33.74 -0.97 -45.34
CA VAL A 512 -34.74 -1.62 -46.21
C VAL A 512 -34.16 -2.84 -46.91
N ILE A 513 -32.91 -2.76 -47.37
CA ILE A 513 -32.21 -3.94 -47.92
C ILE A 513 -32.17 -5.03 -46.86
N LEU A 514 -31.78 -4.69 -45.63
CA LEU A 514 -31.70 -5.67 -44.54
C LEU A 514 -33.07 -6.25 -44.18
N ASP A 515 -34.11 -5.43 -44.06
CA ASP A 515 -35.48 -5.86 -43.77
C ASP A 515 -36.00 -6.84 -44.84
N TYR A 516 -35.78 -6.52 -46.12
CA TYR A 516 -36.11 -7.43 -47.22
C TYR A 516 -35.39 -8.78 -47.06
N LEU A 517 -34.07 -8.77 -46.86
CA LEU A 517 -33.27 -10.00 -46.81
C LEU A 517 -33.55 -10.86 -45.57
N VAL A 518 -34.00 -10.26 -44.48
CA VAL A 518 -34.40 -10.99 -43.26
C VAL A 518 -35.74 -11.70 -43.47
N ASN A 519 -36.69 -11.00 -44.10
CA ASN A 519 -38.08 -11.44 -44.24
C ASN A 519 -38.33 -12.34 -45.47
N VAL A 520 -37.51 -12.22 -46.52
CA VAL A 520 -37.66 -13.00 -47.75
C VAL A 520 -36.74 -14.23 -47.73
N PRO A 521 -37.28 -15.46 -47.69
CA PRO A 521 -36.47 -16.66 -47.77
C PRO A 521 -35.94 -16.86 -49.19
N ARG A 522 -34.72 -17.40 -49.27
CA ARG A 522 -34.12 -17.88 -50.52
C ARG A 522 -35.01 -18.94 -51.17
N GLN A 523 -35.16 -18.89 -52.49
CA GLN A 523 -35.96 -19.81 -53.27
C GLN A 523 -35.12 -20.90 -53.96
N ASN A 524 -33.88 -20.60 -54.32
CA ASN A 524 -33.01 -21.48 -55.11
C ASN A 524 -31.63 -21.65 -54.48
N GLU A 525 -30.87 -22.65 -54.90
CA GLU A 525 -29.49 -22.85 -54.42
C GLU A 525 -28.56 -21.68 -54.83
N SER A 526 -27.51 -21.44 -54.03
CA SER A 526 -26.52 -20.40 -54.30
C SER A 526 -25.87 -20.53 -55.67
N SER A 527 -25.78 -19.40 -56.39
CA SER A 527 -25.16 -19.37 -57.72
C SER A 527 -23.64 -19.52 -57.65
N GLY A 528 -23.01 -19.97 -58.75
CA GLY A 528 -21.56 -20.06 -58.85
C GLY A 528 -20.89 -18.68 -58.73
N GLU A 529 -21.55 -17.65 -59.23
CA GLU A 529 -21.15 -16.24 -59.15
C GLU A 529 -21.19 -15.73 -57.71
N GLU A 530 -22.20 -16.11 -56.92
CA GLU A 530 -22.30 -15.78 -55.49
C GLU A 530 -21.12 -16.37 -54.70
N VAL A 531 -20.83 -17.66 -54.93
CA VAL A 531 -19.72 -18.37 -54.28
C VAL A 531 -18.39 -17.73 -54.65
N LYS A 532 -18.19 -17.42 -55.94
CA LYS A 532 -16.97 -16.78 -56.44
C LYS A 532 -16.79 -15.39 -55.83
N TRP A 533 -17.83 -14.56 -55.84
CA TRP A 533 -17.81 -13.23 -55.22
C TRP A 533 -17.49 -13.32 -53.73
N TYR A 534 -18.13 -14.24 -53.00
CA TYR A 534 -17.87 -14.40 -51.58
C TYR A 534 -16.40 -14.78 -51.32
N GLN A 535 -15.84 -15.70 -52.09
CA GLN A 535 -14.44 -16.11 -51.97
C GLN A 535 -13.46 -14.96 -52.30
N GLU A 536 -13.73 -14.19 -53.35
CA GLU A 536 -12.93 -13.02 -53.71
C GLU A 536 -13.00 -11.94 -52.62
N ARG A 537 -14.19 -11.68 -52.06
CA ARG A 537 -14.37 -10.78 -50.92
C ARG A 537 -13.57 -11.24 -49.69
N GLN A 538 -13.63 -12.53 -49.35
CA GLN A 538 -12.85 -13.07 -48.23
C GLN A 538 -11.35 -12.96 -48.46
N LYS A 539 -10.88 -13.18 -49.69
CA LYS A 539 -9.47 -12.96 -50.08
C LYS A 539 -9.06 -11.50 -49.93
N MET A 540 -9.90 -10.56 -50.39
CA MET A 540 -9.64 -9.12 -50.25
C MET A 540 -9.53 -8.72 -48.78
N ILE A 541 -10.49 -9.13 -47.95
CA ILE A 541 -10.48 -8.85 -46.50
C ILE A 541 -9.23 -9.45 -45.82
N ALA A 542 -8.80 -10.65 -46.22
CA ALA A 542 -7.60 -11.29 -45.68
C ALA A 542 -6.29 -10.64 -46.17
N THR A 543 -6.27 -10.05 -47.37
CA THR A 543 -5.10 -9.40 -47.98
C THR A 543 -4.93 -7.97 -47.46
N VAL A 544 -6.03 -7.32 -47.06
CA VAL A 544 -6.01 -6.11 -46.21
C VAL A 544 -5.61 -6.55 -44.79
N GLY A 545 -4.38 -7.07 -44.65
CA GLY A 545 -3.77 -7.38 -43.38
C GLY A 545 -3.66 -6.07 -42.61
N SER A 546 -4.54 -5.91 -41.62
CA SER A 546 -4.85 -4.67 -40.92
C SER A 546 -5.97 -3.86 -41.59
N PHE A 547 -7.23 -4.24 -41.31
CA PHE A 547 -8.34 -3.29 -41.34
C PHE A 547 -8.10 -2.29 -40.19
N THR A 548 -7.33 -1.26 -40.53
CA THR A 548 -6.97 -0.16 -39.64
C THR A 548 -8.12 0.84 -39.61
N GLY A 549 -8.85 0.85 -38.50
CA GLY A 549 -9.16 2.11 -37.82
C GLY A 549 -7.92 2.68 -37.07
N GLN A 550 -6.74 2.24 -37.52
CA GLN A 550 -5.38 2.21 -36.97
C GLN A 550 -5.09 1.20 -35.83
N ASP A 551 -4.22 0.24 -36.19
CA ASP A 551 -3.49 -0.81 -35.45
C ASP A 551 -4.27 -1.87 -34.64
N VAL A 552 -4.73 -2.91 -35.35
CA VAL A 552 -4.93 -4.27 -34.81
C VAL A 552 -4.39 -5.31 -35.80
N THR A 553 -3.33 -6.02 -35.41
CA THR A 553 -2.86 -7.22 -36.11
C THR A 553 -3.87 -8.36 -35.93
N LEU A 554 -4.65 -8.65 -36.96
CA LEU A 554 -5.52 -9.84 -37.06
C LEU A 554 -4.73 -11.11 -37.42
N THR A 555 -3.52 -11.28 -36.87
CA THR A 555 -2.74 -12.51 -37.05
C THR A 555 -2.75 -13.34 -35.77
N ASP A 556 -3.64 -14.33 -35.74
CA ASP A 556 -3.36 -15.64 -35.15
C ASP A 556 -3.79 -16.70 -36.17
N ASN A 557 -2.90 -16.95 -37.13
CA ASN A 557 -2.79 -18.23 -37.83
C ASN A 557 -1.30 -18.60 -37.86
N ALA A 558 -0.73 -18.87 -36.68
CA ALA A 558 0.51 -19.62 -36.58
C ALA A 558 0.17 -21.08 -36.27
N ALA A 559 -0.24 -21.81 -37.31
CA ALA A 559 0.01 -23.24 -37.46
C ALA A 559 -0.34 -23.62 -38.90
N LEU A 560 0.69 -23.61 -39.76
CA LEU A 560 0.94 -24.54 -40.86
C LEU A 560 2.12 -23.95 -41.66
N ASN A 561 3.33 -24.13 -41.11
CA ASN A 561 4.50 -24.26 -41.99
C ASN A 561 4.33 -25.61 -42.70
N PRO A 562 4.22 -25.68 -44.03
CA PRO A 562 4.67 -26.86 -44.72
C PRO A 562 6.20 -26.74 -44.78
N ASP A 563 6.89 -27.59 -44.02
CA ASP A 563 8.28 -27.87 -44.34
C ASP A 563 8.38 -28.22 -45.82
N ILE A 564 9.24 -27.48 -46.52
CA ILE A 564 9.67 -27.82 -47.86
C ILE A 564 10.57 -29.04 -47.72
N SER A 565 9.99 -30.23 -47.81
CA SER A 565 10.72 -31.44 -48.19
C SER A 565 9.74 -32.56 -48.57
N GLY A 566 9.71 -32.93 -49.84
CA GLY A 566 9.03 -34.14 -50.30
C GLY A 566 8.30 -33.92 -51.62
N ALA A 567 9.04 -34.04 -52.71
CA ALA A 567 8.47 -34.20 -54.04
C ALA A 567 7.59 -35.47 -54.07
N SER A 568 6.34 -35.33 -54.48
CA SER A 568 5.67 -36.29 -55.36
C SER A 568 4.53 -35.58 -56.08
N ASP A 569 4.60 -35.61 -57.40
CA ASP A 569 3.49 -35.43 -58.34
C ASP A 569 2.16 -35.91 -57.77
N ASP A 570 1.15 -35.04 -57.79
CA ASP A 570 -0.22 -35.41 -58.18
C ASP A 570 -1.03 -34.12 -58.42
N PHE A 571 -0.82 -33.55 -59.62
CA PHE A 571 -1.38 -32.28 -60.07
C PHE A 571 -2.86 -32.39 -60.53
N TYR A 572 -3.58 -33.49 -60.26
CA TYR A 572 -4.91 -33.72 -60.86
C TYR A 572 -5.98 -34.39 -59.98
N GLU A 573 -5.74 -34.68 -58.70
CA GLU A 573 -6.77 -35.30 -57.87
C GLU A 573 -7.33 -34.36 -56.79
N ARG A 574 -8.60 -33.99 -57.02
CA ARG A 574 -9.63 -33.54 -56.07
C ARG A 574 -9.81 -32.03 -55.91
N GLN A 575 -10.53 -31.51 -56.91
CA GLN A 575 -11.48 -30.39 -56.85
C GLN A 575 -12.48 -30.42 -55.66
N GLU A 576 -12.39 -31.37 -54.74
CA GLU A 576 -13.20 -31.49 -53.52
C GLU A 576 -12.64 -30.70 -52.31
N ILE A 577 -11.41 -30.20 -52.38
CA ILE A 577 -10.76 -29.43 -51.28
C ILE A 577 -10.99 -27.90 -51.40
N VAL A 578 -11.65 -27.46 -52.49
CA VAL A 578 -12.01 -26.04 -52.76
C VAL A 578 -13.30 -25.62 -52.01
N ALA A 579 -13.88 -26.52 -51.21
CA ALA A 579 -15.12 -26.32 -50.47
C ALA A 579 -14.90 -25.80 -49.03
N LYS A 580 -14.65 -24.49 -48.87
CA LYS A 580 -15.41 -23.74 -47.85
C LYS A 580 -16.69 -23.28 -48.55
N LYS A 581 -17.71 -24.13 -48.49
CA LYS A 581 -19.08 -23.74 -48.85
C LYS A 581 -19.43 -22.50 -48.04
N LEU A 582 -20.24 -21.63 -48.63
CA LEU A 582 -20.83 -20.47 -47.98
C LEU A 582 -21.34 -20.82 -46.56
N PRO A 583 -21.47 -19.85 -45.64
CA PRO A 583 -22.05 -20.11 -44.31
C PRO A 583 -23.36 -20.89 -44.43
N SER A 584 -23.69 -21.80 -43.51
CA SER A 584 -24.89 -22.67 -43.61
C SER A 584 -26.19 -21.90 -43.84
N ILE A 585 -26.30 -20.71 -43.24
CA ILE A 585 -27.43 -19.79 -43.42
C ILE A 585 -27.64 -19.33 -44.88
N SER A 586 -26.60 -19.41 -45.72
CA SER A 586 -26.69 -19.13 -47.15
C SER A 586 -27.62 -20.10 -47.88
N GLU A 587 -27.89 -21.29 -47.35
CA GLU A 587 -28.88 -22.21 -47.93
C GLU A 587 -30.32 -21.65 -47.82
N HIS A 588 -30.54 -20.65 -46.97
CA HIS A 588 -31.87 -20.14 -46.64
C HIS A 588 -32.03 -18.63 -46.84
N ARG A 589 -30.93 -17.90 -47.07
CA ARG A 589 -30.89 -16.44 -47.06
C ARG A 589 -29.86 -15.86 -48.03
N LEU A 590 -30.10 -14.65 -48.53
CA LEU A 590 -29.29 -13.97 -49.56
C LEU A 590 -28.27 -12.97 -48.99
N PRO A 591 -27.03 -12.91 -49.51
CA PRO A 591 -25.96 -12.09 -48.92
C PRO A 591 -26.28 -10.58 -48.96
N PHE A 592 -26.11 -9.89 -47.84
CA PHE A 592 -26.36 -8.44 -47.73
C PHE A 592 -25.47 -7.59 -48.63
N HIS A 593 -24.16 -7.78 -48.60
CA HIS A 593 -23.21 -6.90 -49.31
C HIS A 593 -23.28 -6.96 -50.84
N VAL A 594 -23.91 -7.99 -51.43
CA VAL A 594 -24.12 -8.04 -52.88
C VAL A 594 -25.03 -6.90 -53.36
N PHE A 595 -25.95 -6.46 -52.50
CA PHE A 595 -26.88 -5.36 -52.79
C PHE A 595 -26.25 -3.97 -52.59
N LEU A 596 -24.99 -3.90 -52.15
CA LEU A 596 -24.26 -2.65 -51.93
C LEU A 596 -23.28 -2.32 -53.06
N VAL A 597 -23.34 -3.08 -54.15
CA VAL A 597 -22.43 -2.95 -55.28
C VAL A 597 -22.77 -1.70 -56.09
N GLU A 598 -21.81 -0.78 -56.22
CA GLU A 598 -22.03 0.51 -56.89
C GLU A 598 -21.76 0.47 -58.40
N THR A 599 -20.75 -0.28 -58.86
CA THR A 599 -20.32 -0.21 -60.26
C THR A 599 -21.28 -0.97 -61.18
N GLU A 600 -21.59 -0.41 -62.35
CA GLU A 600 -22.44 -1.08 -63.35
C GLU A 600 -21.86 -2.43 -63.82
N LEU A 601 -20.53 -2.55 -63.80
CA LEU A 601 -19.84 -3.79 -64.12
C LEU A 601 -20.12 -4.86 -63.07
N ASP A 602 -19.97 -4.53 -61.78
CA ASP A 602 -20.20 -5.47 -60.69
C ASP A 602 -21.70 -5.75 -60.50
N LYS A 603 -22.58 -4.77 -60.75
CA LYS A 603 -24.04 -5.01 -60.81
C LYS A 603 -24.38 -6.07 -61.85
N LYS A 604 -23.77 -5.98 -63.05
CA LYS A 604 -23.99 -6.95 -64.12
C LYS A 604 -23.37 -8.33 -63.84
N ASN A 605 -22.20 -8.36 -63.22
CA ASN A 605 -21.41 -9.57 -63.05
C ASN A 605 -21.68 -10.31 -61.73
N VAL A 606 -22.25 -9.64 -60.73
CA VAL A 606 -22.46 -10.19 -59.38
C VAL A 606 -23.92 -10.06 -58.95
N LEU A 607 -24.50 -8.86 -58.95
CA LEU A 607 -25.86 -8.62 -58.44
C LEU A 607 -26.94 -9.27 -59.32
N LEU A 608 -26.91 -9.03 -60.63
CA LEU A 608 -27.90 -9.58 -61.57
C LEU A 608 -27.93 -11.11 -61.60
N PRO A 609 -26.78 -11.83 -61.62
CA PRO A 609 -26.78 -13.28 -61.49
C PRO A 609 -27.44 -13.79 -60.21
N VAL A 610 -27.19 -13.14 -59.07
CA VAL A 610 -27.81 -13.50 -57.78
C VAL A 610 -29.32 -13.25 -57.81
N ILE A 611 -29.78 -12.11 -58.35
CA ILE A 611 -31.21 -11.81 -58.46
C ILE A 611 -31.90 -12.77 -59.44
N ASN A 612 -31.34 -12.98 -60.63
CA ASN A 612 -31.93 -13.83 -61.66
C ASN A 612 -32.07 -15.28 -61.21
N GLN A 613 -31.15 -15.76 -60.37
CA GLN A 613 -31.23 -17.08 -59.75
C GLN A 613 -32.44 -17.22 -58.81
N GLU A 614 -32.96 -16.13 -58.25
CA GLU A 614 -34.12 -16.13 -57.34
C GLU A 614 -35.46 -15.89 -58.07
N LEU A 615 -35.42 -15.54 -59.37
CA LEU A 615 -36.61 -15.33 -60.18
C LEU A 615 -37.21 -16.69 -60.63
N SER A 616 -38.48 -16.89 -60.32
CA SER A 616 -39.30 -18.03 -60.75
C SER A 616 -40.62 -17.50 -61.31
N ILE A 617 -41.32 -18.32 -62.11
CA ILE A 617 -42.61 -17.98 -62.74
C ILE A 617 -43.67 -17.55 -61.69
N THR A 618 -43.52 -17.99 -60.43
CA THR A 618 -44.39 -17.64 -59.29
C THR A 618 -43.87 -16.49 -58.41
N SER A 619 -42.60 -16.10 -58.53
CA SER A 619 -41.99 -15.04 -57.70
C SER A 619 -41.87 -13.68 -58.40
N VAL A 620 -42.32 -13.53 -59.65
CA VAL A 620 -42.17 -12.29 -60.44
C VAL A 620 -42.74 -11.03 -59.75
N ASN A 621 -43.76 -11.15 -58.89
CA ASN A 621 -44.47 -10.01 -58.30
C ASN A 621 -43.88 -9.45 -56.98
N VAL A 622 -42.75 -9.93 -56.47
CA VAL A 622 -42.20 -9.47 -55.16
C VAL A 622 -40.78 -8.91 -55.21
N PRO A 623 -39.80 -9.48 -55.94
CA PRO A 623 -38.41 -9.00 -55.93
C PRO A 623 -38.19 -7.79 -56.83
N VAL A 624 -38.81 -7.78 -58.02
CA VAL A 624 -38.42 -6.86 -59.10
C VAL A 624 -38.98 -5.47 -58.87
N ASP A 625 -40.27 -5.31 -58.60
CA ASP A 625 -40.86 -3.97 -58.45
C ASP A 625 -40.31 -3.20 -57.23
N TYR A 626 -40.04 -3.88 -56.11
CA TYR A 626 -39.52 -3.26 -54.88
C TYR A 626 -38.01 -2.91 -54.96
N LEU A 627 -37.20 -3.76 -55.60
CA LEU A 627 -35.77 -3.48 -55.83
C LEU A 627 -35.54 -2.54 -57.03
N CYS A 628 -36.34 -2.63 -58.08
CA CYS A 628 -36.27 -1.73 -59.24
C CYS A 628 -36.76 -0.31 -58.91
N GLU A 629 -37.82 -0.12 -58.11
CA GLU A 629 -38.22 1.21 -57.63
C GLU A 629 -37.12 1.92 -56.81
N ARG A 630 -36.20 1.16 -56.20
CA ARG A 630 -35.09 1.69 -55.40
C ARG A 630 -33.78 1.81 -56.15
N LEU A 631 -33.45 0.88 -57.05
CA LEU A 631 -32.31 1.02 -57.94
C LEU A 631 -32.47 2.26 -58.84
N ASP A 632 -33.68 2.58 -59.29
CA ASP A 632 -33.94 3.81 -60.08
C ASP A 632 -33.79 5.10 -59.27
N ARG A 633 -33.94 5.08 -57.94
CA ARG A 633 -33.77 6.26 -57.07
C ARG A 633 -32.33 6.51 -56.62
N ALA A 634 -31.48 5.48 -56.60
CA ALA A 634 -30.04 5.60 -56.32
C ALA A 634 -29.29 6.38 -57.44
N HIS A 635 -29.91 6.57 -58.60
CA HIS A 635 -29.32 7.25 -59.76
C HIS A 635 -29.53 8.78 -59.81
N CYS A 636 -30.00 9.42 -58.74
CA CYS A 636 -30.21 10.87 -58.68
C CYS A 636 -29.37 11.59 -57.62
N LEU A 637 -28.04 11.47 -57.67
CA LEU A 637 -27.12 12.47 -57.08
C LEU A 637 -25.94 12.74 -58.02
N PRO A 638 -25.75 13.99 -58.50
CA PRO A 638 -24.53 14.35 -59.23
C PRO A 638 -23.36 14.48 -58.25
N ARG A 639 -22.37 13.59 -58.33
CA ARG A 639 -21.01 13.85 -57.82
C ARG A 639 -20.36 14.94 -58.69
N GLN A 640 -20.49 16.21 -58.32
CA GLN A 640 -19.51 17.22 -58.74
C GLN A 640 -18.28 17.09 -57.83
N VAL A 641 -17.32 16.29 -58.25
CA VAL A 641 -15.95 16.38 -57.74
C VAL A 641 -15.26 17.47 -58.57
N HIS A 642 -14.82 18.53 -57.89
CA HIS A 642 -13.92 19.52 -58.46
C HIS A 642 -12.73 18.83 -59.13
N GLN A 643 -12.69 18.92 -60.46
CA GLN A 643 -11.44 18.75 -61.20
C GLN A 643 -10.57 19.96 -60.89
N ALA A 644 -9.45 19.72 -60.22
CA ALA A 644 -8.30 20.59 -60.31
C ALA A 644 -7.81 20.55 -61.77
N GLU A 645 -7.88 21.68 -62.46
CA GLU A 645 -7.20 21.86 -63.75
C GLU A 645 -5.69 22.08 -63.52
N PRO A 646 -4.83 21.63 -64.45
CA PRO A 646 -3.41 21.92 -64.41
C PRO A 646 -3.09 23.21 -65.19
N ASN A 647 -2.67 24.24 -64.46
CA ASN A 647 -1.61 25.24 -64.74
C ASN A 647 -1.86 26.54 -64.00
#